data_AF-A0A9P4YDC8-F1
#
_entry.id   AF-A0A9P4YDC8-F1
#
_cell.length_a   1.000
_cell.length_b   1.000
_cell.length_c   1.000
_cell.angle_alpha   90.00
_cell.angle_beta   90.00
_cell.angle_gamma   90.00
#
_symmetry.space_group_name_H-M   'P 1'
#
loop_
_entity.id
_entity.type
_entity.pdbx_description
1 polymer ?
#
loop_
_entity_poly.entity_id
_entity_poly.type
_entity_poly.pdbx_seq_one_letter_code
_entity_poly.pdbx_strand_id
1 'polypeptide(L)'
;MNGSAKGQLTPNITGEIQQPTLPARPLSTISDKSSAPFAKIPPPRPPRPGASTPAAITIPPLTPNQKRTVSTPIQRNPSPSRPIQGRSNTVSHKNAAWKEARPAATASAPPSEPHGDAGAVVPARHAESAGAVNIGYPDASNVNRRPPYIKHGQHEIITKSDPRNFDVSGDRVCASGHLTRVWSLRDGELLMSLAHGEGLKATAVAFKPGANVDEEGKRLWIGNNNGDLLEVDIETSGVVATRPGAHVHNEIIKIYRHFNEIWTLDDAGTLHIWAAKDDHVPDMTDRPDQSFRVPKGHSFSMVVGDHLWHATGKEVRVFFPTLDGKAPFQVLLRSLYQESAGEITSGCLLPSAPDKVFFGHSDGKVSVYSRTDYTCLELLNISTFKINSLQGSCGSIWAGSSNGRMYVYDATQSPWVVKKEWQAHDNPIIKIIADRSGCYQSGRHQVLSLGADNTIRVWDGMLQEDWLEERMKAKDVQYCQFDTLKAMIMTWNAGASTPNSLRYSDADSVFIQNLLQNSDSPDILIFGFQELVDLEDKTATAKRFLRSKKKESDQERMSHQYRDWRDFLIRSLDDYIPGTLYHLLQTIHMVGLFTCIFVKADVRDRITQLSTAEVKRGMGGLHGNKGGIIVRFLVDDTSLCFFNCHLAAGQTQAQSRNNDITAILEANLMPPERDPNICIDSFAGGGDGSMILDHELVILNGDLNYRIDTMSRDTVVMAVKQGNLAKLLDRDQLLVARRRKPDFKLRFFEEMPITFAPTYKYDVGTDNYDSSEKKRSPAWCDRLLFRGNGRIRQVDYRRHEVRVSDHRPVTGKFELTVKKTIPKNRAKAWMECQQEFEDVKDQDIYLEK
;
A
#
# COMPACT_ATOMS: atom_id res chain seq x y z
N MET A 1 20.42 1.37 55.17
CA MET A 1 20.53 0.26 56.14
C MET A 1 20.37 -1.07 55.39
N ASN A 2 20.81 -2.16 56.01
CA ASN A 2 20.93 -3.54 55.50
C ASN A 2 19.62 -4.07 54.83
N GLY A 3 19.63 -5.03 53.88
CA GLY A 3 20.74 -5.72 53.22
C GLY A 3 20.86 -7.22 53.53
N SER A 4 20.19 -8.09 52.77
CA SER A 4 20.27 -9.58 52.79
C SER A 4 19.33 -10.19 51.73
N ALA A 5 19.37 -11.46 51.32
CA ALA A 5 20.46 -12.42 51.06
C ALA A 5 19.85 -13.64 50.29
N LYS A 6 20.65 -14.44 49.57
CA LYS A 6 20.17 -15.68 48.92
C LYS A 6 20.07 -16.84 49.92
N GLY A 7 19.17 -17.80 49.67
CA GLY A 7 19.14 -19.11 50.33
C GLY A 7 18.86 -20.23 49.33
N GLN A 8 19.56 -21.37 49.48
CA GLN A 8 19.29 -22.63 48.79
C GLN A 8 18.59 -23.60 49.75
N LEU A 9 17.80 -24.54 49.21
CA LEU A 9 17.30 -25.70 49.96
C LEU A 9 17.40 -26.97 49.12
N THR A 10 17.68 -28.09 49.80
CA THR A 10 17.82 -29.45 49.27
C THR A 10 16.88 -30.42 50.02
N PRO A 11 16.63 -31.65 49.52
CA PRO A 11 15.32 -32.31 49.71
C PRO A 11 15.27 -33.49 50.70
N ASN A 12 14.04 -33.85 51.10
CA ASN A 12 13.52 -35.20 51.42
C ASN A 12 11.97 -35.12 51.31
N ILE A 13 11.21 -35.94 50.56
CA ILE A 13 10.98 -37.40 50.59
C ILE A 13 10.06 -37.85 51.75
N THR A 14 8.77 -38.11 51.45
CA THR A 14 7.99 -39.33 51.81
C THR A 14 6.51 -39.22 51.37
N GLY A 15 5.85 -40.35 51.04
CA GLY A 15 4.38 -40.49 51.00
C GLY A 15 3.71 -40.65 49.62
N GLU A 16 3.30 -41.88 49.28
CA GLU A 16 2.46 -42.20 48.11
C GLU A 16 1.01 -42.53 48.51
N ILE A 17 -0.01 -42.13 47.72
CA ILE A 17 -1.30 -42.84 47.61
C ILE A 17 -1.81 -42.86 46.14
N GLN A 18 -2.23 -44.06 45.74
CA GLN A 18 -2.78 -44.58 44.47
C GLN A 18 -3.59 -43.69 43.49
N GLN A 19 -3.52 -44.09 42.20
CA GLN A 19 -4.52 -43.84 41.15
C GLN A 19 -5.36 -45.11 40.86
N PRO A 20 -6.61 -45.00 40.35
CA PRO A 20 -7.44 -46.15 39.95
C PRO A 20 -7.15 -46.66 38.51
N THR A 21 -7.31 -47.96 38.29
CA THR A 21 -6.95 -48.67 37.05
C THR A 21 -8.16 -49.10 36.18
N LEU A 22 -7.89 -49.35 34.89
CA LEU A 22 -8.85 -49.89 33.92
C LEU A 22 -9.01 -51.42 34.02
N PRO A 23 -10.18 -52.00 33.68
CA PRO A 23 -10.42 -53.44 33.72
C PRO A 23 -9.84 -54.19 32.50
N ALA A 24 -9.50 -55.46 32.69
CA ALA A 24 -8.85 -56.33 31.70
C ALA A 24 -9.83 -57.30 30.96
N ARG A 25 -9.33 -57.97 29.92
CA ARG A 25 -10.07 -58.85 28.99
C ARG A 25 -9.70 -60.34 29.21
N PRO A 26 -10.64 -61.31 29.13
CA PRO A 26 -10.32 -62.73 29.21
C PRO A 26 -9.71 -63.35 27.93
N LEU A 27 -8.98 -64.44 28.15
CA LEU A 27 -8.51 -65.48 27.20
C LEU A 27 -9.41 -66.75 27.40
N SER A 28 -9.46 -67.81 26.58
CA SER A 28 -9.05 -68.12 25.19
C SER A 28 -9.39 -69.61 24.91
N THR A 29 -9.77 -70.04 23.70
CA THR A 29 -9.55 -71.43 23.19
C THR A 29 -9.82 -71.61 21.69
N ILE A 30 -9.34 -72.74 21.14
CA ILE A 30 -9.22 -73.15 19.73
C ILE A 30 -10.40 -74.01 19.25
N SER A 31 -10.78 -73.96 17.96
CA SER A 31 -11.18 -75.14 17.14
C SER A 31 -11.43 -74.79 15.65
N ASP A 32 -11.31 -75.81 14.79
CA ASP A 32 -11.30 -75.69 13.32
C ASP A 32 -12.68 -75.90 12.64
N LYS A 33 -12.91 -75.28 11.47
CA LYS A 33 -13.05 -75.96 10.15
C LYS A 33 -13.66 -75.10 9.02
N SER A 34 -13.27 -75.49 7.81
CA SER A 34 -13.76 -75.12 6.47
C SER A 34 -15.24 -74.71 6.30
N SER A 35 -15.50 -73.67 5.49
CA SER A 35 -16.16 -73.80 4.16
C SER A 35 -16.44 -72.44 3.49
N ALA A 36 -16.69 -72.48 2.18
CA ALA A 36 -17.25 -71.41 1.35
C ALA A 36 -18.17 -72.08 0.29
N PRO A 37 -18.99 -71.35 -0.51
CA PRO A 37 -19.32 -69.92 -0.48
C PRO A 37 -20.83 -69.67 -0.26
N PHE A 38 -21.31 -68.42 -0.34
CA PHE A 38 -22.46 -67.97 -1.15
C PHE A 38 -22.79 -66.48 -0.87
N ALA A 39 -23.53 -65.82 -1.78
CA ALA A 39 -23.87 -64.40 -1.69
C ALA A 39 -25.38 -64.13 -1.64
N LYS A 40 -25.81 -63.05 -0.95
CA LYS A 40 -27.06 -62.30 -1.20
C LYS A 40 -27.17 -61.00 -0.36
N ILE A 41 -28.06 -60.10 -0.79
CA ILE A 41 -28.31 -58.74 -0.28
C ILE A 41 -29.45 -58.72 0.75
N PRO A 42 -29.40 -57.86 1.78
CA PRO A 42 -30.62 -57.23 2.32
C PRO A 42 -30.39 -55.70 2.64
N PRO A 43 -31.27 -54.95 3.34
CA PRO A 43 -32.28 -54.09 2.70
C PRO A 43 -32.34 -52.60 3.20
N PRO A 44 -33.13 -51.70 2.58
CA PRO A 44 -33.27 -50.29 2.98
C PRO A 44 -34.27 -50.02 4.13
N ARG A 45 -34.21 -48.84 4.77
CA ARG A 45 -35.08 -48.38 5.88
C ARG A 45 -35.18 -46.82 5.98
N PRO A 46 -36.05 -46.18 6.82
CA PRO A 46 -37.19 -45.41 6.30
C PRO A 46 -37.35 -43.95 6.82
N PRO A 47 -38.35 -43.16 6.32
CA PRO A 47 -38.60 -41.76 6.71
C PRO A 47 -39.80 -41.53 7.67
N ARG A 48 -39.89 -40.36 8.33
CA ARG A 48 -41.02 -39.82 9.14
C ARG A 48 -40.73 -38.35 9.60
N PRO A 49 -41.68 -37.53 10.15
CA PRO A 49 -43.01 -37.12 9.63
C PRO A 49 -43.36 -35.61 9.85
N GLY A 50 -44.58 -35.17 9.52
CA GLY A 50 -45.23 -33.93 10.03
C GLY A 50 -46.21 -34.20 11.22
N ALA A 51 -47.18 -33.36 11.60
CA ALA A 51 -47.68 -32.08 11.04
C ALA A 51 -48.64 -31.29 12.01
N SER A 52 -49.05 -30.07 11.60
CA SER A 52 -50.39 -29.41 11.71
C SER A 52 -51.07 -28.96 13.05
N THR A 53 -51.20 -27.62 13.20
CA THR A 53 -52.38 -26.75 13.52
C THR A 53 -53.68 -27.24 14.21
N PRO A 54 -54.35 -26.33 14.94
CA PRO A 54 -55.74 -25.92 14.60
C PRO A 54 -55.97 -24.38 14.48
N ALA A 55 -57.19 -23.93 14.14
CA ALA A 55 -57.62 -22.54 13.85
C ALA A 55 -59.13 -22.33 14.20
N ALA A 56 -59.79 -21.15 14.13
CA ALA A 56 -59.45 -19.80 13.64
C ALA A 56 -59.74 -18.71 14.72
N ILE A 57 -60.26 -17.47 14.56
CA ILE A 57 -60.98 -16.65 13.52
C ILE A 57 -60.42 -15.18 13.62
N THR A 58 -60.85 -14.03 13.04
CA THR A 58 -62.03 -13.48 12.31
C THR A 58 -61.59 -12.47 11.21
N ILE A 59 -62.51 -11.68 10.59
CA ILE A 59 -62.41 -11.04 9.25
C ILE A 59 -63.33 -9.76 9.22
N PRO A 60 -63.20 -8.70 8.36
CA PRO A 60 -62.08 -7.90 7.77
C PRO A 60 -62.35 -6.36 8.00
N PRO A 61 -62.17 -5.36 7.07
CA PRO A 61 -61.27 -5.18 5.89
C PRO A 61 -60.52 -3.82 5.80
N LEU A 62 -59.39 -3.76 5.07
CA LEU A 62 -59.21 -3.01 3.80
C LEU A 62 -57.74 -3.07 3.30
N THR A 63 -57.52 -2.72 2.03
CA THR A 63 -56.25 -2.86 1.24
C THR A 63 -56.20 -1.74 0.17
N PRO A 64 -55.26 -1.62 -0.81
CA PRO A 64 -54.08 -2.45 -1.14
C PRO A 64 -52.79 -1.68 -1.56
N ASN A 65 -51.83 -2.44 -2.11
CA ASN A 65 -50.65 -2.03 -2.93
C ASN A 65 -49.40 -1.52 -2.18
N GLN A 66 -48.16 -1.74 -2.69
CA GLN A 66 -47.73 -2.28 -4.00
C GLN A 66 -46.90 -3.59 -3.90
N LYS A 67 -46.80 -4.34 -5.01
CA LYS A 67 -45.91 -5.52 -5.15
C LYS A 67 -44.60 -5.15 -5.85
N ARG A 68 -43.52 -5.85 -5.48
CA ARG A 68 -42.19 -5.82 -6.14
C ARG A 68 -42.06 -7.02 -7.08
N THR A 69 -41.63 -6.82 -8.32
CA THR A 69 -41.36 -7.92 -9.27
C THR A 69 -40.15 -7.58 -10.14
N VAL A 70 -39.39 -8.61 -10.53
CA VAL A 70 -38.10 -8.52 -11.25
C VAL A 70 -38.34 -8.48 -12.77
N SER A 71 -37.45 -7.80 -13.51
CA SER A 71 -37.28 -7.99 -14.96
C SER A 71 -35.81 -7.81 -15.38
N THR A 72 -35.48 -8.31 -16.57
CA THR A 72 -34.12 -8.61 -17.07
C THR A 72 -33.50 -7.49 -17.92
N PRO A 73 -32.16 -7.49 -18.14
CA PRO A 73 -31.47 -6.45 -18.92
C PRO A 73 -31.75 -6.58 -20.42
N ILE A 74 -31.84 -5.44 -21.11
CA ILE A 74 -32.05 -5.34 -22.56
C ILE A 74 -30.78 -4.80 -23.24
N GLN A 75 -30.34 -5.48 -24.30
CA GLN A 75 -29.26 -5.03 -25.18
C GLN A 75 -29.70 -3.81 -26.02
N ARG A 76 -28.77 -2.90 -26.32
CA ARG A 76 -28.96 -1.88 -27.37
C ARG A 76 -27.84 -1.93 -28.39
N ASN A 77 -28.20 -2.16 -29.66
CA ASN A 77 -27.33 -1.94 -30.81
C ASN A 77 -27.22 -0.43 -31.13
N PRO A 78 -26.11 0.01 -31.76
CA PRO A 78 -25.97 1.39 -32.25
C PRO A 78 -26.68 1.61 -33.59
N SER A 79 -26.99 2.88 -33.89
CA SER A 79 -27.62 3.36 -35.14
C SER A 79 -27.19 4.83 -35.38
N PRO A 80 -27.27 5.40 -36.59
CA PRO A 80 -26.09 5.42 -37.45
C PRO A 80 -25.63 6.82 -37.91
N SER A 81 -24.40 6.90 -38.39
CA SER A 81 -23.79 8.11 -38.96
C SER A 81 -24.28 8.45 -40.37
N ARG A 82 -24.39 9.74 -40.71
CA ARG A 82 -24.28 10.23 -42.11
C ARG A 82 -23.47 11.55 -42.19
N PRO A 83 -22.79 11.84 -43.33
CA PRO A 83 -21.86 12.97 -43.47
C PRO A 83 -22.30 14.05 -44.47
N ILE A 84 -21.71 15.25 -44.40
CA ILE A 84 -21.69 16.27 -45.47
C ILE A 84 -20.29 16.94 -45.51
N GLN A 85 -19.80 17.26 -46.72
CA GLN A 85 -18.54 18.01 -46.98
C GLN A 85 -18.79 19.53 -46.90
N GLY A 86 -17.84 20.44 -46.66
CA GLY A 86 -16.37 20.37 -46.71
C GLY A 86 -15.80 21.39 -47.72
N ARG A 87 -14.65 22.02 -47.44
CA ARG A 87 -13.87 22.79 -48.44
C ARG A 87 -12.40 22.95 -48.02
N SER A 88 -11.53 23.18 -49.01
CA SER A 88 -10.06 23.25 -48.89
C SER A 88 -9.55 24.68 -49.08
N ASN A 89 -8.34 24.96 -48.56
CA ASN A 89 -7.25 25.75 -49.19
C ASN A 89 -6.13 25.97 -48.13
N THR A 90 -5.03 25.21 -48.14
CA THR A 90 -3.80 25.28 -48.97
C THR A 90 -2.66 26.13 -48.38
N VAL A 91 -1.67 25.41 -47.84
CA VAL A 91 -0.21 25.57 -48.05
C VAL A 91 0.43 26.95 -47.83
N SER A 92 1.33 27.00 -46.84
CA SER A 92 2.69 27.51 -47.08
C SER A 92 3.72 26.83 -46.16
N HIS A 93 4.84 26.37 -46.73
CA HIS A 93 6.01 25.92 -45.97
C HIS A 93 6.93 27.10 -45.65
N LYS A 94 7.71 27.00 -44.56
CA LYS A 94 9.15 27.34 -44.57
C LYS A 94 9.90 26.62 -43.43
N ASN A 95 11.21 26.48 -43.61
CA ASN A 95 12.10 25.65 -42.81
C ASN A 95 13.04 26.48 -41.92
N ALA A 96 13.73 25.78 -41.00
CA ALA A 96 15.07 26.10 -40.47
C ALA A 96 15.19 27.32 -39.51
N ALA A 97 16.20 27.39 -38.63
CA ALA A 97 17.01 26.32 -38.02
C ALA A 97 17.77 26.85 -36.77
N TRP A 98 18.15 25.90 -35.91
CA TRP A 98 19.22 25.92 -34.90
C TRP A 98 20.30 27.02 -34.99
N LYS A 99 20.55 27.72 -33.87
CA LYS A 99 21.86 27.93 -33.20
C LYS A 99 21.67 28.76 -31.91
N GLU A 100 22.06 28.28 -30.73
CA GLU A 100 23.40 28.22 -30.10
C GLU A 100 23.86 29.50 -29.37
N ALA A 101 23.65 29.49 -28.03
CA ALA A 101 24.67 29.65 -26.99
C ALA A 101 25.18 31.03 -26.48
N ARG A 102 25.42 31.02 -25.15
CA ARG A 102 26.40 31.78 -24.33
C ARG A 102 26.01 33.18 -23.76
N PRO A 103 26.63 33.63 -22.63
CA PRO A 103 25.87 34.14 -21.48
C PRO A 103 26.41 35.47 -20.88
N ALA A 104 26.13 35.67 -19.58
CA ALA A 104 26.39 36.84 -18.71
C ALA A 104 25.19 37.81 -18.63
N ALA A 105 25.00 38.60 -17.54
CA ALA A 105 25.89 38.84 -16.41
C ALA A 105 25.17 38.84 -15.05
N THR A 106 25.95 38.87 -13.96
CA THR A 106 25.48 39.03 -12.58
C THR A 106 24.88 40.42 -12.32
N ALA A 107 23.76 40.47 -11.61
CA ALA A 107 23.23 41.68 -10.98
C ALA A 107 22.82 41.35 -9.53
N SER A 108 23.11 42.26 -8.60
CA SER A 108 22.89 42.07 -7.15
C SER A 108 21.42 42.25 -6.76
N ALA A 109 20.90 41.36 -5.90
CA ALA A 109 19.56 41.52 -5.32
C ALA A 109 19.56 42.58 -4.20
N PRO A 110 18.60 43.52 -4.18
CA PRO A 110 18.25 44.29 -2.98
C PRO A 110 17.36 43.45 -2.03
N PRO A 111 17.24 43.82 -0.75
CA PRO A 111 16.37 43.11 0.20
C PRO A 111 14.88 43.28 -0.16
N SER A 112 14.09 42.24 0.08
CA SER A 112 12.65 42.21 -0.19
C SER A 112 11.82 42.48 1.07
N GLU A 113 11.16 43.64 1.13
CA GLU A 113 10.06 43.87 2.09
C GLU A 113 8.71 43.40 1.51
N PRO A 114 7.80 42.84 2.33
CA PRO A 114 6.51 42.34 1.86
C PRO A 114 5.40 43.41 1.94
N HIS A 115 5.20 44.19 0.88
CA HIS A 115 3.99 45.00 0.70
C HIS A 115 3.14 44.45 -0.45
N GLY A 116 1.97 43.88 -0.11
CA GLY A 116 0.96 43.44 -1.07
C GLY A 116 0.05 44.58 -1.51
N ASP A 117 -0.21 44.69 -2.81
CA ASP A 117 -1.08 45.71 -3.41
C ASP A 117 -2.57 45.34 -3.24
N ALA A 118 -3.10 45.62 -2.06
CA ALA A 118 -4.46 45.27 -1.64
C ALA A 118 -5.54 46.20 -2.26
N GLY A 119 -5.63 46.24 -3.60
CA GLY A 119 -6.54 47.15 -4.32
C GLY A 119 -7.29 46.58 -5.54
N ALA A 120 -6.80 45.53 -6.19
CA ALA A 120 -7.34 45.07 -7.48
C ALA A 120 -7.93 43.64 -7.44
N VAL A 121 -9.15 43.46 -7.98
CA VAL A 121 -9.71 42.14 -8.28
C VAL A 121 -8.86 41.50 -9.39
N VAL A 122 -8.17 40.41 -9.07
CA VAL A 122 -7.21 39.80 -10.00
C VAL A 122 -7.97 39.05 -11.11
N PRO A 123 -7.74 39.38 -12.40
CA PRO A 123 -8.26 38.58 -13.49
C PRO A 123 -7.49 37.26 -13.56
N ALA A 124 -8.10 36.19 -13.05
CA ALA A 124 -7.56 34.84 -13.13
C ALA A 124 -7.15 34.52 -14.58
N ARG A 125 -5.84 34.36 -14.81
CA ARG A 125 -5.30 34.08 -16.14
C ARG A 125 -5.85 32.75 -16.64
N HIS A 126 -6.25 32.70 -17.91
CA HIS A 126 -6.60 31.42 -18.52
C HIS A 126 -5.39 30.49 -18.46
N ALA A 127 -5.62 29.25 -18.07
CA ALA A 127 -4.71 28.15 -18.37
C ALA A 127 -4.75 27.88 -19.88
N GLU A 128 -4.02 28.68 -20.66
CA GLU A 128 -3.27 28.08 -21.75
C GLU A 128 -2.37 26.98 -21.15
N SER A 129 -2.17 25.87 -21.86
CA SER A 129 -1.56 24.65 -21.32
C SER A 129 -0.03 24.79 -21.14
N ALA A 130 0.37 25.65 -20.21
CA ALA A 130 1.75 25.95 -19.86
C ALA A 130 2.25 24.94 -18.81
N GLY A 131 3.23 24.13 -19.22
CA GLY A 131 3.66 22.97 -18.44
C GLY A 131 2.87 21.71 -18.81
N ALA A 132 3.57 20.59 -18.95
CA ALA A 132 2.91 19.32 -19.22
C ALA A 132 2.12 18.89 -17.98
N VAL A 133 0.85 18.53 -18.14
CA VAL A 133 0.08 17.84 -17.09
C VAL A 133 0.80 16.53 -16.80
N ASN A 134 1.57 16.51 -15.70
CA ASN A 134 2.42 15.38 -15.37
C ASN A 134 1.57 14.28 -14.74
N ILE A 135 0.92 13.47 -15.58
CA ILE A 135 0.16 12.26 -15.18
C ILE A 135 1.11 11.13 -14.73
N GLY A 136 2.21 11.49 -14.07
CA GLY A 136 2.94 10.62 -13.20
C GLY A 136 2.12 10.35 -11.94
N TYR A 137 2.26 9.14 -11.41
CA TYR A 137 1.89 8.84 -10.03
C TYR A 137 3.16 8.93 -9.18
N PRO A 138 3.03 9.15 -7.87
CA PRO A 138 4.16 9.09 -6.95
C PRO A 138 4.95 7.77 -7.04
N ASP A 139 6.26 7.82 -6.84
CA ASP A 139 7.08 6.62 -6.74
C ASP A 139 6.88 5.95 -5.37
N ALA A 140 6.51 4.67 -5.37
CA ALA A 140 6.31 3.85 -4.18
C ALA A 140 7.35 2.71 -4.05
N SER A 141 8.45 2.76 -4.81
CA SER A 141 9.52 1.74 -4.81
C SER A 141 10.06 1.41 -3.41
N ASN A 142 10.08 2.41 -2.52
CA ASN A 142 10.69 2.37 -1.18
C ASN A 142 9.69 2.67 -0.04
N VAL A 143 8.39 2.59 -0.30
CA VAL A 143 7.35 2.97 0.67
C VAL A 143 7.45 2.19 2.00
N ASN A 144 7.49 2.92 3.11
CA ASN A 144 7.50 2.35 4.46
C ASN A 144 6.08 1.96 4.90
N ARG A 145 5.93 0.81 5.59
CA ARG A 145 4.63 0.25 5.99
C ARG A 145 4.39 0.13 7.50
N ARG A 146 5.40 0.40 8.33
CA ARG A 146 5.29 0.38 9.81
C ARG A 146 4.51 1.61 10.27
N PRO A 147 3.37 1.51 11.00
CA PRO A 147 2.63 2.70 11.44
C PRO A 147 3.49 3.62 12.33
N PRO A 148 3.48 4.96 12.14
CA PRO A 148 4.31 5.89 12.89
C PRO A 148 3.64 6.27 14.22
N TYR A 149 3.75 5.42 15.24
CA TYR A 149 3.19 5.71 16.56
C TYR A 149 4.09 6.65 17.37
N ILE A 150 3.46 7.55 18.14
CA ILE A 150 4.16 8.35 19.16
C ILE A 150 4.77 7.43 20.24
N LYS A 151 6.02 7.73 20.66
CA LYS A 151 6.73 6.92 21.68
C LYS A 151 6.15 7.04 23.09
N HIS A 152 5.46 8.13 23.40
CA HIS A 152 4.95 8.46 24.72
C HIS A 152 3.59 9.15 24.62
N GLY A 153 2.60 8.73 25.40
CA GLY A 153 1.23 9.25 25.37
C GLY A 153 0.23 8.26 24.80
N GLN A 154 -1.03 8.69 24.68
CA GLN A 154 -2.13 7.84 24.22
C GLN A 154 -2.23 7.84 22.69
N HIS A 155 -1.90 6.71 22.07
CA HIS A 155 -1.91 6.54 20.62
C HIS A 155 -3.31 6.28 20.03
N GLU A 156 -4.27 5.79 20.82
CA GLU A 156 -5.63 5.46 20.38
C GLU A 156 -6.70 5.86 21.42
N ILE A 157 -7.74 6.57 20.97
CA ILE A 157 -8.88 7.00 21.79
C ILE A 157 -10.19 6.57 21.11
N ILE A 158 -10.83 5.53 21.66
CA ILE A 158 -12.16 5.10 21.26
C ILE A 158 -13.18 6.08 21.85
N THR A 159 -13.84 6.87 21.00
CA THR A 159 -14.63 8.05 21.45
C THR A 159 -15.94 7.70 22.15
N LYS A 160 -16.42 6.46 21.97
CA LYS A 160 -17.68 5.91 22.53
C LYS A 160 -18.91 6.78 22.17
N SER A 161 -18.91 7.34 20.96
CA SER A 161 -19.98 8.11 20.32
C SER A 161 -19.87 7.96 18.79
N ASP A 162 -20.67 8.69 18.02
CA ASP A 162 -20.49 8.86 16.56
C ASP A 162 -20.06 10.32 16.26
N PRO A 163 -18.79 10.69 16.51
CA PRO A 163 -18.30 12.03 16.24
C PRO A 163 -18.06 12.22 14.73
N ARG A 164 -18.40 13.39 14.22
CA ARG A 164 -18.17 13.76 12.81
C ARG A 164 -17.16 14.88 12.64
N ASN A 165 -16.82 15.57 13.72
CA ASN A 165 -15.71 16.50 13.80
C ASN A 165 -14.89 16.20 15.06
N PHE A 166 -13.62 16.58 15.01
CA PHE A 166 -12.71 16.59 16.15
C PHE A 166 -11.76 17.78 15.99
N ASP A 167 -11.15 18.22 17.08
CA ASP A 167 -10.10 19.24 17.07
C ASP A 167 -9.04 18.92 18.14
N VAL A 168 -7.87 19.56 18.08
CA VAL A 168 -6.73 19.27 18.96
C VAL A 168 -6.02 20.55 19.38
N SER A 169 -5.57 20.59 20.63
CA SER A 169 -4.65 21.60 21.14
C SER A 169 -3.68 20.95 22.13
N GLY A 170 -2.45 20.67 21.69
CA GLY A 170 -1.36 20.19 22.51
C GLY A 170 -1.67 18.86 23.19
N ASP A 171 -1.80 18.87 24.50
CA ASP A 171 -2.11 17.65 25.28
C ASP A 171 -3.60 17.29 25.31
N ARG A 172 -4.47 18.01 24.58
CA ARG A 172 -5.93 17.84 24.63
C ARG A 172 -6.53 17.63 23.24
N VAL A 173 -7.39 16.62 23.10
CA VAL A 173 -8.18 16.39 21.88
C VAL A 173 -9.67 16.39 22.21
N CYS A 174 -10.49 17.02 21.36
CA CYS A 174 -11.94 17.03 21.50
C CYS A 174 -12.62 16.34 20.30
N ALA A 175 -13.77 15.69 20.53
CA ALA A 175 -14.57 15.08 19.46
C ALA A 175 -16.07 15.35 19.66
N SER A 176 -16.77 15.65 18.55
CA SER A 176 -18.11 16.25 18.58
C SER A 176 -19.12 15.58 17.63
N GLY A 177 -20.32 15.40 18.18
CA GLY A 177 -21.55 14.91 17.55
C GLY A 177 -22.73 15.18 18.51
N HIS A 178 -23.55 14.18 18.82
CA HIS A 178 -24.59 14.31 19.88
C HIS A 178 -24.01 14.53 21.29
N LEU A 179 -22.76 14.09 21.49
CA LEU A 179 -21.92 14.40 22.63
C LEU A 179 -20.73 15.23 22.15
N THR A 180 -20.18 16.10 22.99
CA THR A 180 -18.83 16.61 22.85
C THR A 180 -17.99 16.15 24.03
N ARG A 181 -16.85 15.55 23.73
CA ARG A 181 -15.94 14.98 24.73
C ARG A 181 -14.54 15.51 24.53
N VAL A 182 -13.78 15.60 25.61
CA VAL A 182 -12.37 16.00 25.60
C VAL A 182 -11.56 14.96 26.34
N TRP A 183 -10.39 14.61 25.79
CA TRP A 183 -9.45 13.68 26.39
C TRP A 183 -8.05 14.28 26.53
N SER A 184 -7.33 13.81 27.54
CA SER A 184 -5.88 13.95 27.66
C SER A 184 -5.17 13.03 26.67
N LEU A 185 -4.22 13.58 25.90
CA LEU A 185 -3.31 12.82 25.04
C LEU A 185 -2.11 12.24 25.80
N ARG A 186 -1.93 12.57 27.08
CA ARG A 186 -0.83 12.06 27.92
C ARG A 186 -1.10 10.64 28.42
N ASP A 187 -2.36 10.30 28.66
CA ASP A 187 -2.80 9.06 29.34
C ASP A 187 -4.17 8.53 28.86
N GLY A 188 -4.91 9.28 28.05
CA GLY A 188 -6.25 8.90 27.57
C GLY A 188 -7.39 9.19 28.53
N GLU A 189 -7.17 9.93 29.62
CA GLU A 189 -8.24 10.31 30.55
C GLU A 189 -9.33 11.15 29.87
N LEU A 190 -10.61 10.86 30.16
CA LEU A 190 -11.75 11.63 29.70
C LEU A 190 -11.96 12.84 30.61
N LEU A 191 -11.52 14.02 30.16
CA LEU A 191 -11.55 15.26 30.93
C LEU A 191 -12.96 15.90 30.99
N MET A 192 -13.74 15.78 29.90
CA MET A 192 -15.07 16.41 29.80
C MET A 192 -16.00 15.60 28.88
N SER A 193 -17.30 15.61 29.16
CA SER A 193 -18.33 14.93 28.35
C SER A 193 -19.69 15.63 28.38
N LEU A 194 -19.84 16.70 27.59
CA LEU A 194 -21.09 17.45 27.41
C LEU A 194 -22.07 16.72 26.47
N ALA A 195 -23.35 16.70 26.82
CA ALA A 195 -24.45 16.22 25.97
C ALA A 195 -25.27 17.40 25.44
N HIS A 196 -25.59 17.39 24.14
CA HIS A 196 -26.24 18.55 23.48
C HIS A 196 -27.78 18.55 23.56
N GLY A 197 -28.39 17.48 24.04
CA GLY A 197 -29.85 17.32 24.11
C GLY A 197 -30.44 16.51 22.94
N GLU A 198 -31.76 16.30 22.96
CA GLU A 198 -32.47 15.56 21.92
C GLU A 198 -32.62 16.40 20.63
N GLY A 199 -32.42 15.79 19.46
CA GLY A 199 -32.45 16.46 18.15
C GLY A 199 -31.24 17.37 17.86
N LEU A 200 -30.48 17.78 18.88
CA LEU A 200 -29.28 18.60 18.76
C LEU A 200 -28.02 17.76 18.52
N LYS A 201 -27.09 18.35 17.78
CA LYS A 201 -25.79 17.78 17.40
C LYS A 201 -24.79 18.89 17.20
N ALA A 202 -23.59 18.74 17.76
CA ALA A 202 -22.45 19.57 17.41
C ALA A 202 -21.95 19.23 15.99
N THR A 203 -21.97 20.23 15.12
CA THR A 203 -21.66 20.15 13.68
C THR A 203 -20.37 20.86 13.33
N ALA A 204 -19.89 21.74 14.19
CA ALA A 204 -18.52 22.25 14.20
C ALA A 204 -17.98 22.37 15.63
N VAL A 205 -16.67 22.24 15.80
CA VAL A 205 -15.96 22.45 17.07
C VAL A 205 -14.55 22.98 16.77
N ALA A 206 -14.05 23.87 17.61
CA ALA A 206 -12.65 24.29 17.63
C ALA A 206 -12.20 24.60 19.07
N PHE A 207 -10.91 24.44 19.34
CA PHE A 207 -10.32 25.05 20.55
C PHE A 207 -10.26 26.58 20.41
N LYS A 208 -10.67 27.27 21.47
CA LYS A 208 -10.68 28.73 21.54
C LYS A 208 -9.24 29.25 21.74
N PRO A 209 -8.82 30.36 21.09
CA PRO A 209 -7.58 31.06 21.44
C PRO A 209 -7.53 31.40 22.93
N GLY A 210 -6.40 31.11 23.57
CA GLY A 210 -6.07 31.59 24.90
C GLY A 210 -5.49 33.01 24.86
N ALA A 211 -5.56 33.74 25.99
CA ALA A 211 -4.86 35.02 26.14
C ALA A 211 -3.33 34.85 26.14
N ASN A 212 -2.84 33.64 26.40
CA ASN A 212 -1.45 33.22 26.37
C ASN A 212 -1.36 31.68 26.23
N VAL A 213 -0.14 31.15 26.14
CA VAL A 213 0.17 29.71 25.92
C VAL A 213 -0.35 28.79 27.04
N ASP A 214 -0.50 29.29 28.27
CA ASP A 214 -1.01 28.53 29.42
C ASP A 214 -2.54 28.49 29.47
N GLU A 215 -3.23 29.35 28.71
CA GLU A 215 -4.69 29.35 28.53
C GLU A 215 -5.15 28.58 27.28
N GLU A 216 -4.24 28.31 26.35
CA GLU A 216 -4.49 27.47 25.16
C GLU A 216 -4.99 26.08 25.55
N GLY A 217 -6.01 25.60 24.83
CA GLY A 217 -6.60 24.29 25.09
C GLY A 217 -7.55 24.21 26.30
N LYS A 218 -7.89 25.33 26.97
CA LYS A 218 -8.84 25.32 28.11
C LYS A 218 -10.33 25.45 27.75
N ARG A 219 -10.66 26.08 26.62
CA ARG A 219 -12.06 26.27 26.19
C ARG A 219 -12.30 25.81 24.76
N LEU A 220 -13.52 25.37 24.50
CA LEU A 220 -14.04 25.05 23.16
C LEU A 220 -15.08 26.08 22.74
N TRP A 221 -15.13 26.36 21.44
CA TRP A 221 -16.34 26.85 20.78
C TRP A 221 -16.99 25.71 20.01
N ILE A 222 -18.31 25.54 20.19
CA ILE A 222 -19.09 24.45 19.59
C ILE A 222 -20.28 25.06 18.83
N GLY A 223 -20.37 24.76 17.53
CA GLY A 223 -21.50 25.14 16.68
C GLY A 223 -22.43 23.94 16.42
N ASN A 224 -23.74 24.17 16.35
CA ASN A 224 -24.74 23.11 16.21
C ASN A 224 -25.58 23.19 14.91
N ASN A 225 -26.41 22.17 14.71
CA ASN A 225 -27.33 22.03 13.58
C ASN A 225 -28.53 23.02 13.58
N ASN A 226 -28.74 23.80 14.64
CA ASN A 226 -29.75 24.84 14.70
C ASN A 226 -29.18 26.26 14.45
N GLY A 227 -27.86 26.39 14.33
CA GLY A 227 -27.18 27.69 14.20
C GLY A 227 -26.79 28.34 15.52
N ASP A 228 -26.88 27.63 16.65
CA ASP A 228 -26.41 28.13 17.94
C ASP A 228 -24.90 27.88 18.11
N LEU A 229 -24.23 28.77 18.86
CA LEU A 229 -22.80 28.71 19.14
C LEU A 229 -22.58 28.77 20.67
N LEU A 230 -21.74 27.88 21.22
CA LEU A 230 -21.53 27.70 22.66
C LEU A 230 -20.05 27.81 23.03
N GLU A 231 -19.72 28.53 24.10
CA GLU A 231 -18.41 28.46 24.76
C GLU A 231 -18.48 27.48 25.94
N VAL A 232 -17.58 26.50 25.95
CA VAL A 232 -17.52 25.47 26.99
C VAL A 232 -16.13 25.46 27.61
N ASP A 233 -16.09 25.56 28.94
CA ASP A 233 -14.88 25.41 29.73
C ASP A 233 -14.66 23.94 30.08
N ILE A 234 -13.44 23.46 29.85
CA ILE A 234 -13.12 22.02 29.92
C ILE A 234 -12.92 21.59 31.38
N GLU A 235 -12.33 22.44 32.22
CA GLU A 235 -11.97 22.12 33.60
C GLU A 235 -13.20 22.06 34.51
N THR A 236 -14.12 23.01 34.36
CA THR A 236 -15.43 22.99 35.04
C THR A 236 -16.45 22.08 34.34
N SER A 237 -16.17 21.63 33.11
CA SER A 237 -17.14 20.99 32.20
C SER A 237 -18.43 21.82 31.97
N GLY A 238 -18.37 23.13 32.21
CA GLY A 238 -19.51 24.05 32.16
C GLY A 238 -19.64 24.81 30.84
N VAL A 239 -20.88 25.09 30.42
CA VAL A 239 -21.16 26.06 29.36
C VAL A 239 -21.02 27.47 29.95
N VAL A 240 -20.03 28.23 29.47
CA VAL A 240 -19.72 29.59 29.94
C VAL A 240 -20.63 30.62 29.28
N ALA A 241 -20.89 30.45 27.99
CA ALA A 241 -21.75 31.33 27.20
C ALA A 241 -22.47 30.54 26.10
N THR A 242 -23.68 30.97 25.76
CA THR A 242 -24.47 30.44 24.64
C THR A 242 -24.99 31.60 23.82
N ARG A 243 -24.85 31.50 22.49
CA ARG A 243 -25.41 32.42 21.51
C ARG A 243 -26.46 31.69 20.66
N PRO A 244 -27.74 31.70 21.06
CA PRO A 244 -28.82 31.10 20.26
C PRO A 244 -28.96 31.83 18.93
N GLY A 245 -29.13 31.08 17.84
CA GLY A 245 -29.28 31.65 16.49
C GLY A 245 -28.10 32.55 16.05
N ALA A 246 -26.87 32.24 16.49
CA ALA A 246 -25.65 32.91 16.02
C ALA A 246 -25.54 32.91 14.49
N HIS A 247 -25.99 31.80 13.88
CA HIS A 247 -26.43 31.71 12.49
C HIS A 247 -27.95 31.48 12.49
N VAL A 248 -28.70 32.17 11.64
CA VAL A 248 -30.17 32.19 11.71
C VAL A 248 -30.78 30.90 11.14
N HIS A 249 -30.89 29.86 11.97
CA HIS A 249 -31.45 28.55 11.66
C HIS A 249 -30.75 27.77 10.52
N ASN A 250 -29.45 28.00 10.34
CA ASN A 250 -28.58 27.30 9.37
C ASN A 250 -27.52 26.49 10.14
N GLU A 251 -27.10 25.33 9.63
CA GLU A 251 -26.14 24.45 10.31
C GLU A 251 -24.74 25.09 10.32
N ILE A 252 -24.11 25.24 11.50
CA ILE A 252 -22.72 25.71 11.57
C ILE A 252 -21.80 24.56 11.13
N ILE A 253 -21.25 24.67 9.91
CA ILE A 253 -20.44 23.62 9.26
C ILE A 253 -18.94 23.80 9.49
N LYS A 254 -18.47 25.02 9.81
CA LYS A 254 -17.08 25.30 10.16
C LYS A 254 -16.95 26.37 11.24
N ILE A 255 -15.96 26.16 12.09
CA ILE A 255 -15.33 27.18 12.92
C ILE A 255 -13.86 27.18 12.48
N TYR A 256 -13.28 28.35 12.22
CA TYR A 256 -11.86 28.53 11.93
C TYR A 256 -11.24 29.45 12.97
N ARG A 257 -9.98 29.20 13.32
CA ARG A 257 -9.14 30.14 14.06
C ARG A 257 -8.31 30.95 13.08
N HIS A 258 -8.32 32.27 13.20
CA HIS A 258 -7.50 33.19 12.41
C HIS A 258 -6.75 34.13 13.36
N PHE A 259 -5.50 33.79 13.66
CA PHE A 259 -4.75 34.37 14.80
C PHE A 259 -5.56 34.27 16.12
N ASN A 260 -6.09 35.40 16.60
CA ASN A 260 -6.93 35.51 17.79
C ASN A 260 -8.41 35.74 17.45
N GLU A 261 -8.77 35.87 16.17
CA GLU A 261 -10.16 35.87 15.71
C GLU A 261 -10.69 34.44 15.61
N ILE A 262 -12.01 34.30 15.74
CA ILE A 262 -12.73 33.11 15.29
C ILE A 262 -13.66 33.49 14.14
N TRP A 263 -13.68 32.67 13.09
CA TRP A 263 -14.61 32.79 11.97
C TRP A 263 -15.59 31.61 11.99
N THR A 264 -16.89 31.84 11.83
CA THR A 264 -17.90 30.78 11.76
C THR A 264 -18.68 30.81 10.45
N LEU A 265 -18.94 29.64 9.85
CA LEU A 265 -19.59 29.49 8.55
C LEU A 265 -20.75 28.50 8.63
N ASP A 266 -21.90 28.87 8.05
CA ASP A 266 -23.06 27.98 7.88
C ASP A 266 -23.23 27.41 6.46
N ASP A 267 -24.09 26.39 6.34
CA ASP A 267 -24.46 25.73 5.08
C ASP A 267 -25.16 26.67 4.07
N ALA A 268 -25.80 27.72 4.58
CA ALA A 268 -26.37 28.81 3.79
C ALA A 268 -25.34 29.84 3.31
N GLY A 269 -24.05 29.65 3.61
CA GLY A 269 -22.96 30.50 3.16
C GLY A 269 -22.85 31.84 3.90
N THR A 270 -23.41 31.98 5.11
CA THR A 270 -23.12 33.13 5.99
C THR A 270 -21.77 32.90 6.66
N LEU A 271 -20.84 33.83 6.48
CA LEU A 271 -19.56 33.85 7.21
C LEU A 271 -19.61 34.98 8.24
N HIS A 272 -19.43 34.65 9.52
CA HIS A 272 -19.33 35.63 10.61
C HIS A 272 -17.89 35.69 11.13
N ILE A 273 -17.41 36.89 11.42
CA ILE A 273 -16.14 37.13 12.12
C ILE A 273 -16.44 37.56 13.55
N TRP A 274 -15.75 36.94 14.50
CA TRP A 274 -15.78 37.26 15.92
C TRP A 274 -14.36 37.72 16.29
N ALA A 275 -14.20 39.03 16.45
CA ALA A 275 -12.91 39.66 16.70
C ALA A 275 -12.45 39.47 18.15
N ALA A 276 -11.14 39.46 18.35
CA ALA A 276 -10.56 39.59 19.69
C ALA A 276 -10.94 40.94 20.33
N LYS A 277 -11.25 40.94 21.62
CA LYS A 277 -11.55 42.14 22.40
C LYS A 277 -10.29 42.68 23.10
N ASP A 278 -10.43 43.61 24.05
CA ASP A 278 -9.32 44.26 24.75
C ASP A 278 -8.42 43.29 25.56
N ASP A 279 -8.93 42.09 25.87
CA ASP A 279 -8.19 40.99 26.52
C ASP A 279 -7.43 40.08 25.51
N HIS A 280 -7.43 40.46 24.23
CA HIS A 280 -6.88 39.71 23.10
C HIS A 280 -7.56 38.36 22.81
N VAL A 281 -8.75 38.11 23.37
CA VAL A 281 -9.51 36.86 23.21
C VAL A 281 -10.85 37.16 22.51
N PRO A 282 -11.35 36.27 21.62
CA PRO A 282 -12.65 36.47 20.97
C PRO A 282 -13.80 36.07 21.90
N ASP A 283 -14.98 36.67 21.73
CA ASP A 283 -16.14 36.37 22.57
C ASP A 283 -17.47 36.34 21.77
N MET A 284 -18.58 36.04 22.45
CA MET A 284 -19.91 35.89 21.85
C MET A 284 -21.02 36.65 22.62
N THR A 285 -20.65 37.56 23.53
CA THR A 285 -21.63 38.37 24.27
C THR A 285 -22.34 39.34 23.34
N ASP A 286 -21.61 39.88 22.36
CA ASP A 286 -22.10 40.83 21.36
C ASP A 286 -22.50 40.16 20.03
N ARG A 287 -22.85 40.98 19.03
CA ARG A 287 -23.07 40.52 17.64
C ARG A 287 -21.72 40.24 16.97
N PRO A 288 -21.65 39.35 15.96
CA PRO A 288 -20.41 39.17 15.19
C PRO A 288 -20.00 40.50 14.54
N ASP A 289 -18.72 40.84 14.68
CA ASP A 289 -18.15 42.13 14.31
C ASP A 289 -18.26 42.39 12.79
N GLN A 290 -18.19 41.34 11.98
CA GLN A 290 -18.49 41.38 10.54
C GLN A 290 -19.28 40.18 10.03
N SER A 291 -19.95 40.37 8.89
CA SER A 291 -20.82 39.35 8.26
C SER A 291 -20.74 39.38 6.73
N PHE A 292 -20.33 38.27 6.12
CA PHE A 292 -20.14 38.11 4.69
C PHE A 292 -20.96 36.95 4.09
N ARG A 293 -20.99 36.85 2.76
CA ARG A 293 -21.71 35.82 2.01
C ARG A 293 -20.80 35.11 1.01
N VAL A 294 -20.64 33.80 1.18
CA VAL A 294 -19.97 32.89 0.23
C VAL A 294 -21.00 31.99 -0.48
N PRO A 295 -20.67 31.35 -1.62
CA PRO A 295 -21.59 30.46 -2.32
C PRO A 295 -22.01 29.24 -1.48
N LYS A 296 -23.30 28.89 -1.55
CA LYS A 296 -23.86 27.66 -0.94
C LYS A 296 -23.31 26.40 -1.61
N GLY A 297 -23.45 25.25 -0.94
CA GLY A 297 -22.96 23.96 -1.44
C GLY A 297 -21.47 23.76 -1.18
N HIS A 298 -21.03 24.13 0.02
CA HIS A 298 -19.68 23.87 0.54
C HIS A 298 -19.30 22.39 0.40
N SER A 299 -18.11 22.13 -0.14
CA SER A 299 -17.50 20.79 -0.14
C SER A 299 -16.17 20.74 0.62
N PHE A 300 -15.41 21.84 0.61
CA PHE A 300 -14.21 22.04 1.43
C PHE A 300 -13.92 23.53 1.63
N SER A 301 -13.14 23.88 2.66
CA SER A 301 -12.62 25.24 2.85
C SER A 301 -11.43 25.25 3.81
N MET A 302 -10.54 26.23 3.65
CA MET A 302 -9.46 26.52 4.60
C MET A 302 -9.01 27.99 4.55
N VAL A 303 -8.34 28.43 5.61
CA VAL A 303 -7.76 29.77 5.76
C VAL A 303 -6.28 29.73 5.37
N VAL A 304 -5.81 30.66 4.55
CA VAL A 304 -4.48 30.67 3.89
C VAL A 304 -3.84 32.04 4.03
N GLY A 305 -3.22 32.30 5.19
CA GLY A 305 -3.09 33.66 5.70
C GLY A 305 -4.48 34.27 5.85
N ASP A 306 -4.64 35.53 5.50
CA ASP A 306 -5.87 36.32 5.67
C ASP A 306 -7.02 35.92 4.73
N HIS A 307 -6.84 34.88 3.91
CA HIS A 307 -7.73 34.51 2.82
C HIS A 307 -8.51 33.22 3.11
N LEU A 308 -9.84 33.27 2.97
CA LEU A 308 -10.68 32.08 2.95
C LEU A 308 -10.72 31.49 1.53
N TRP A 309 -10.09 30.33 1.34
CA TRP A 309 -10.26 29.52 0.13
C TRP A 309 -11.46 28.59 0.34
N HIS A 310 -12.52 28.80 -0.42
CA HIS A 310 -13.82 28.13 -0.27
C HIS A 310 -14.16 27.35 -1.53
N ALA A 311 -14.43 26.06 -1.39
CA ALA A 311 -14.72 25.15 -2.49
C ALA A 311 -16.19 24.72 -2.51
N THR A 312 -16.79 24.73 -3.70
CA THR A 312 -18.15 24.24 -3.97
C THR A 312 -18.11 23.26 -5.14
N GLY A 313 -18.12 21.97 -4.82
CA GLY A 313 -17.99 20.90 -5.82
C GLY A 313 -16.59 20.92 -6.44
N LYS A 314 -16.45 21.35 -7.70
CA LYS A 314 -15.14 21.47 -8.39
C LYS A 314 -14.53 22.87 -8.37
N GLU A 315 -15.32 23.90 -8.04
CA GLU A 315 -14.87 25.29 -8.05
C GLU A 315 -14.25 25.69 -6.71
N VAL A 316 -13.12 26.38 -6.72
CA VAL A 316 -12.60 27.15 -5.58
C VAL A 316 -12.75 28.64 -5.86
N ARG A 317 -13.14 29.41 -4.84
CA ARG A 317 -13.11 30.88 -4.85
C ARG A 317 -12.34 31.36 -3.64
N VAL A 318 -11.64 32.48 -3.81
CA VAL A 318 -10.79 33.08 -2.78
C VAL A 318 -11.45 34.37 -2.31
N PHE A 319 -11.65 34.46 -1.00
CA PHE A 319 -12.25 35.59 -0.32
C PHE A 319 -11.26 36.20 0.68
N PHE A 320 -11.39 37.50 0.93
CA PHE A 320 -10.58 38.26 1.89
C PHE A 320 -11.52 38.90 2.93
N PRO A 321 -11.86 38.18 4.01
CA PRO A 321 -12.70 38.70 5.09
C PRO A 321 -11.93 39.75 5.88
N THR A 322 -12.48 40.95 6.05
CA THR A 322 -11.81 42.08 6.70
C THR A 322 -12.72 42.75 7.73
N LEU A 323 -12.20 43.06 8.92
CA LEU A 323 -12.97 43.70 10.00
C LEU A 323 -13.54 45.07 9.62
N ASP A 324 -12.83 45.83 8.77
CA ASP A 324 -13.28 47.16 8.34
C ASP A 324 -14.20 47.15 7.11
N GLY A 325 -14.33 46.00 6.44
CA GLY A 325 -15.15 45.80 5.24
C GLY A 325 -14.74 46.66 4.02
N LYS A 326 -13.57 47.29 4.02
CA LYS A 326 -13.17 48.22 2.93
C LYS A 326 -12.55 47.50 1.73
N ALA A 327 -11.93 46.35 1.94
CA ALA A 327 -11.30 45.58 0.86
C ALA A 327 -12.34 44.79 0.03
N PRO A 328 -12.09 44.51 -1.26
CA PRO A 328 -12.95 43.66 -2.08
C PRO A 328 -13.04 42.24 -1.50
N PHE A 329 -14.20 41.88 -0.93
CA PHE A 329 -14.38 40.58 -0.24
C PHE A 329 -14.10 39.36 -1.13
N GLN A 330 -14.36 39.42 -2.45
CA GLN A 330 -14.00 38.36 -3.39
C GLN A 330 -12.79 38.79 -4.24
N VAL A 331 -11.69 38.05 -4.14
CA VAL A 331 -10.39 38.41 -4.74
C VAL A 331 -10.34 38.09 -6.24
N LEU A 332 -10.97 36.99 -6.65
CA LEU A 332 -10.92 36.47 -8.02
C LEU A 332 -12.24 36.71 -8.76
N LEU A 333 -12.16 37.22 -9.99
CA LEU A 333 -13.33 37.39 -10.87
C LEU A 333 -13.93 36.04 -11.34
N ARG A 334 -13.12 34.97 -11.35
CA ARG A 334 -13.50 33.61 -11.76
C ARG A 334 -13.02 32.59 -10.74
N SER A 335 -13.73 31.48 -10.62
CA SER A 335 -13.33 30.33 -9.81
C SER A 335 -12.17 29.55 -10.45
N LEU A 336 -11.37 28.93 -9.60
CA LEU A 336 -10.31 27.99 -9.97
C LEU A 336 -10.93 26.58 -10.04
N TYR A 337 -10.69 25.83 -11.11
CA TYR A 337 -11.12 24.43 -11.24
C TYR A 337 -10.26 23.67 -12.25
N GLN A 338 -10.36 22.34 -12.26
CA GLN A 338 -9.75 21.47 -13.27
C GLN A 338 -10.81 20.52 -13.83
N GLU A 339 -11.03 20.53 -15.15
CA GLU A 339 -12.08 19.72 -15.81
C GLU A 339 -11.92 18.23 -15.55
N SER A 340 -10.67 17.74 -15.64
CA SER A 340 -10.27 16.34 -15.50
C SER A 340 -10.12 15.85 -14.06
N ALA A 341 -10.44 16.67 -13.05
CA ALA A 341 -10.38 16.30 -11.63
C ALA A 341 -11.77 16.10 -11.01
N GLY A 342 -11.85 15.41 -9.88
CA GLY A 342 -13.08 15.24 -9.10
C GLY A 342 -13.50 16.50 -8.35
N GLU A 343 -14.53 16.36 -7.51
CA GLU A 343 -14.92 17.39 -6.53
C GLU A 343 -13.80 17.57 -5.50
N ILE A 344 -13.60 18.79 -5.02
CA ILE A 344 -12.60 19.12 -4.00
C ILE A 344 -13.19 18.78 -2.63
N THR A 345 -12.51 17.88 -1.93
CA THR A 345 -12.93 17.26 -0.67
C THR A 345 -12.07 17.70 0.51
N SER A 346 -10.88 18.19 0.22
CA SER A 346 -9.80 18.41 1.18
C SER A 346 -8.75 19.34 0.59
N GLY A 347 -7.88 19.90 1.42
CA GLY A 347 -6.76 20.71 1.00
C GLY A 347 -5.85 21.05 2.17
N CYS A 348 -4.62 21.44 1.86
CA CYS A 348 -3.61 21.82 2.85
C CYS A 348 -2.59 22.82 2.30
N LEU A 349 -1.77 23.34 3.22
CA LEU A 349 -0.53 24.06 2.94
C LEU A 349 0.64 23.21 3.40
N LEU A 350 1.83 23.47 2.86
CA LEU A 350 3.05 22.76 3.21
C LEU A 350 4.13 23.77 3.63
N PRO A 351 4.74 23.67 4.84
CA PRO A 351 5.76 24.64 5.29
C PRO A 351 6.97 24.76 4.36
N SER A 352 7.35 23.67 3.69
CA SER A 352 8.44 23.64 2.69
C SER A 352 8.05 24.18 1.30
N ALA A 353 6.78 24.54 1.09
CA ALA A 353 6.28 25.18 -0.13
C ALA A 353 5.16 26.19 0.21
N PRO A 354 5.48 27.30 0.91
CA PRO A 354 4.50 28.26 1.45
C PRO A 354 3.81 29.12 0.38
N ASP A 355 4.33 29.07 -0.85
CA ASP A 355 3.77 29.61 -2.09
C ASP A 355 2.77 28.66 -2.78
N LYS A 356 2.66 27.40 -2.34
CA LYS A 356 1.78 26.39 -2.93
C LYS A 356 0.57 26.07 -2.06
N VAL A 357 -0.58 25.86 -2.71
CA VAL A 357 -1.86 25.48 -2.10
C VAL A 357 -2.35 24.18 -2.73
N PHE A 358 -2.54 23.15 -1.92
CA PHE A 358 -2.83 21.79 -2.38
C PHE A 358 -4.30 21.43 -2.13
N PHE A 359 -4.99 20.87 -3.14
CA PHE A 359 -6.38 20.41 -3.03
C PHE A 359 -6.53 18.94 -3.42
N GLY A 360 -7.11 18.14 -2.52
CA GLY A 360 -7.41 16.73 -2.73
C GLY A 360 -8.81 16.54 -3.31
N HIS A 361 -8.93 15.62 -4.26
CA HIS A 361 -10.15 15.40 -5.03
C HIS A 361 -10.84 14.05 -4.75
N SER A 362 -12.14 14.00 -5.06
CA SER A 362 -12.98 12.81 -4.90
C SER A 362 -12.61 11.62 -5.80
N ASP A 363 -11.74 11.84 -6.78
CA ASP A 363 -11.23 10.84 -7.72
C ASP A 363 -9.74 10.49 -7.53
N GLY A 364 -9.16 10.83 -6.36
CA GLY A 364 -7.80 10.45 -5.99
C GLY A 364 -6.68 11.35 -6.53
N LYS A 365 -7.04 12.44 -7.20
CA LYS A 365 -6.10 13.46 -7.68
C LYS A 365 -5.76 14.51 -6.63
N VAL A 366 -4.62 15.18 -6.81
CA VAL A 366 -4.30 16.45 -6.16
C VAL A 366 -4.04 17.51 -7.22
N SER A 367 -4.68 18.67 -7.09
CA SER A 367 -4.29 19.89 -7.82
C SER A 367 -3.50 20.82 -6.91
N VAL A 368 -2.55 21.55 -7.51
CA VAL A 368 -1.62 22.42 -6.79
C VAL A 368 -1.67 23.80 -7.43
N TYR A 369 -1.94 24.83 -6.65
CA TYR A 369 -2.05 26.22 -7.11
C TYR A 369 -0.99 27.10 -6.48
N SER A 370 -0.53 28.09 -7.24
CA SER A 370 0.23 29.24 -6.75
C SER A 370 -0.65 30.08 -5.82
N ARG A 371 -0.13 30.45 -4.65
CA ARG A 371 -0.76 31.38 -3.70
C ARG A 371 -0.69 32.83 -4.18
N THR A 372 0.29 33.16 -5.03
CA THR A 372 0.63 34.53 -5.44
C THR A 372 -0.14 35.00 -6.68
N ASP A 373 -0.34 34.12 -7.66
CA ASP A 373 -1.01 34.44 -8.92
C ASP A 373 -2.16 33.49 -9.30
N TYR A 374 -2.49 32.54 -8.41
CA TYR A 374 -3.61 31.61 -8.53
C TYR A 374 -3.57 30.68 -9.75
N THR A 375 -2.41 30.57 -10.41
CA THR A 375 -2.18 29.61 -11.49
C THR A 375 -2.17 28.17 -10.97
N CYS A 376 -2.69 27.22 -11.76
CA CYS A 376 -2.54 25.79 -11.47
C CYS A 376 -1.14 25.33 -11.93
N LEU A 377 -0.33 24.87 -11.00
CA LEU A 377 1.06 24.45 -11.22
C LEU A 377 1.14 22.96 -11.60
N GLU A 378 0.39 22.11 -10.89
CA GLU A 378 0.46 20.64 -11.02
C GLU A 378 -0.94 20.02 -10.86
N LEU A 379 -1.23 18.96 -11.62
CA LEU A 379 -2.38 18.09 -11.42
C LEU A 379 -1.92 16.63 -11.50
N LEU A 380 -1.88 15.98 -10.33
CA LEU A 380 -1.28 14.67 -10.11
C LEU A 380 -2.35 13.64 -9.76
N ASN A 381 -2.07 12.35 -10.03
CA ASN A 381 -2.89 11.26 -9.51
C ASN A 381 -2.10 10.50 -8.44
N ILE A 382 -2.56 10.57 -7.18
CA ILE A 382 -1.82 10.03 -6.03
C ILE A 382 -2.47 8.79 -5.40
N SER A 383 -3.75 8.52 -5.73
CA SER A 383 -4.51 7.41 -5.16
C SER A 383 -5.59 6.90 -6.12
N THR A 384 -5.96 5.63 -6.00
CA THR A 384 -7.13 5.05 -6.69
C THR A 384 -8.42 5.21 -5.88
N PHE A 385 -8.36 5.84 -4.70
CA PHE A 385 -9.48 6.06 -3.78
C PHE A 385 -9.75 7.56 -3.59
N LYS A 386 -10.98 7.91 -3.20
CA LYS A 386 -11.31 9.27 -2.78
C LYS A 386 -10.39 9.69 -1.63
N ILE A 387 -9.76 10.86 -1.78
CA ILE A 387 -9.08 11.54 -0.67
C ILE A 387 -10.18 12.18 0.18
N ASN A 388 -10.20 11.89 1.48
CA ASN A 388 -11.14 12.48 2.43
C ASN A 388 -10.51 13.65 3.20
N SER A 389 -9.21 13.58 3.47
CA SER A 389 -8.46 14.63 4.17
C SER A 389 -7.03 14.72 3.64
N LEU A 390 -6.51 15.94 3.54
CA LEU A 390 -5.10 16.27 3.34
C LEU A 390 -4.62 17.11 4.52
N GLN A 391 -3.35 16.97 4.89
CA GLN A 391 -2.72 17.77 5.93
C GLN A 391 -1.21 17.89 5.64
N GLY A 392 -0.63 19.08 5.78
CA GLY A 392 0.82 19.25 5.79
C GLY A 392 1.39 19.07 7.20
N SER A 393 2.52 18.38 7.34
CA SER A 393 3.29 18.25 8.58
C SER A 393 4.76 17.96 8.24
N CYS A 394 5.70 18.63 8.91
CA CYS A 394 7.15 18.35 8.83
C CYS A 394 7.64 18.13 7.38
N GLY A 395 7.37 19.12 6.52
CA GLY A 395 7.74 19.11 5.09
C GLY A 395 7.02 18.08 4.19
N SER A 396 6.12 17.24 4.74
CA SER A 396 5.43 16.15 4.03
C SER A 396 3.91 16.33 3.97
N ILE A 397 3.26 15.79 2.94
CA ILE A 397 1.79 15.79 2.80
C ILE A 397 1.22 14.44 3.26
N TRP A 398 0.38 14.48 4.29
CA TRP A 398 -0.39 13.36 4.80
C TRP A 398 -1.76 13.31 4.12
N ALA A 399 -2.16 12.15 3.61
CA ALA A 399 -3.45 11.95 2.95
C ALA A 399 -4.21 10.75 3.52
N GLY A 400 -5.47 10.97 3.92
CA GLY A 400 -6.38 9.92 4.39
C GLY A 400 -7.44 9.60 3.36
N SER A 401 -7.57 8.34 2.97
CA SER A 401 -8.50 7.91 1.91
C SER A 401 -9.76 7.19 2.42
N SER A 402 -10.75 7.08 1.54
CA SER A 402 -12.08 6.50 1.80
C SER A 402 -12.09 4.99 2.08
N ASN A 403 -10.94 4.37 2.26
CA ASN A 403 -10.76 2.96 2.61
C ASN A 403 -9.95 2.77 3.92
N GLY A 404 -9.75 3.86 4.69
CA GLY A 404 -9.04 3.81 5.98
C GLY A 404 -7.50 3.80 5.90
N ARG A 405 -6.92 3.79 4.69
CA ARG A 405 -5.47 3.95 4.51
C ARG A 405 -5.02 5.39 4.67
N MET A 406 -3.83 5.55 5.23
CA MET A 406 -3.09 6.80 5.28
C MET A 406 -1.80 6.67 4.47
N TYR A 407 -1.46 7.74 3.77
CA TYR A 407 -0.24 7.87 2.98
C TYR A 407 0.51 9.13 3.40
N VAL A 408 1.84 9.10 3.33
CA VAL A 408 2.69 10.29 3.45
C VAL A 408 3.52 10.44 2.19
N TYR A 409 3.45 11.62 1.58
CA TYR A 409 4.15 11.97 0.35
C TYR A 409 5.18 13.07 0.58
N ASP A 410 6.35 12.90 -0.02
CA ASP A 410 7.29 13.98 -0.31
C ASP A 410 6.90 14.63 -1.65
N ALA A 411 6.49 15.89 -1.58
CA ALA A 411 6.07 16.71 -2.71
C ALA A 411 7.19 17.64 -3.25
N THR A 412 8.42 17.53 -2.73
CA THR A 412 9.59 18.29 -3.21
C THR A 412 10.23 17.65 -4.46
N GLN A 413 9.98 16.36 -4.69
CA GLN A 413 10.49 15.58 -5.81
C GLN A 413 9.48 15.51 -6.97
N SER A 414 9.96 15.29 -8.20
CA SER A 414 9.08 15.08 -9.37
C SER A 414 9.51 13.83 -10.17
N PRO A 415 8.69 12.75 -10.20
CA PRO A 415 7.43 12.59 -9.48
C PRO A 415 7.61 12.64 -7.96
N TRP A 416 6.52 12.93 -7.23
CA TRP A 416 6.48 12.86 -5.77
C TRP A 416 6.90 11.46 -5.29
N VAL A 417 7.36 11.31 -4.04
CA VAL A 417 7.71 10.01 -3.46
C VAL A 417 6.71 9.63 -2.37
N VAL A 418 6.22 8.39 -2.38
CA VAL A 418 5.43 7.84 -1.27
C VAL A 418 6.40 7.39 -0.18
N LYS A 419 6.63 8.24 0.82
CA LYS A 419 7.42 7.86 1.99
C LYS A 419 6.76 6.71 2.75
N LYS A 420 5.42 6.74 2.88
CA LYS A 420 4.71 5.84 3.81
C LYS A 420 3.30 5.46 3.34
N GLU A 421 2.88 4.21 3.58
CA GLU A 421 1.51 3.67 3.36
C GLU A 421 1.15 2.70 4.49
N TRP A 422 0.07 2.95 5.24
CA TRP A 422 -0.46 1.99 6.22
C TRP A 422 -1.99 2.03 6.33
N GLN A 423 -2.57 0.99 6.92
CA GLN A 423 -3.96 0.98 7.33
C GLN A 423 -4.06 1.71 8.67
N ALA A 424 -4.65 2.91 8.68
CA ALA A 424 -4.74 3.76 9.87
C ALA A 424 -6.08 3.59 10.62
N HIS A 425 -7.15 3.24 9.89
CA HIS A 425 -8.47 2.93 10.41
C HIS A 425 -9.08 1.78 9.61
N ASP A 426 -9.98 0.99 10.19
CA ASP A 426 -10.70 -0.07 9.45
C ASP A 426 -11.77 0.52 8.52
N ASN A 427 -12.24 1.72 8.85
CA ASN A 427 -13.28 2.48 8.16
C ASN A 427 -12.70 3.77 7.52
N PRO A 428 -13.44 4.47 6.65
CA PRO A 428 -12.99 5.71 6.02
C PRO A 428 -12.46 6.75 7.03
N ILE A 429 -11.30 7.35 6.75
CA ILE A 429 -10.78 8.51 7.52
C ILE A 429 -11.71 9.70 7.28
N ILE A 430 -12.10 10.40 8.35
CA ILE A 430 -13.01 11.56 8.31
C ILE A 430 -12.22 12.87 8.21
N LYS A 431 -11.26 13.09 9.11
CA LYS A 431 -10.44 14.31 9.22
C LYS A 431 -9.03 13.91 9.69
N ILE A 432 -8.02 14.64 9.23
CA ILE A 432 -6.65 14.65 9.75
C ILE A 432 -6.35 16.07 10.25
N ILE A 433 -5.55 16.21 11.31
CA ILE A 433 -5.01 17.50 11.79
C ILE A 433 -3.54 17.29 12.15
N ALA A 434 -2.67 18.24 11.78
CA ALA A 434 -1.34 18.35 12.38
C ALA A 434 -1.44 19.37 13.52
N ASP A 435 -1.13 18.96 14.73
CA ASP A 435 -1.21 19.82 15.90
C ASP A 435 0.03 20.71 16.00
N ARG A 436 -0.17 22.01 15.77
CA ARG A 436 0.87 23.03 15.96
C ARG A 436 1.14 23.33 17.43
N SER A 437 0.12 23.33 18.27
CA SER A 437 0.28 23.68 19.69
C SER A 437 1.03 22.63 20.49
N GLY A 438 1.02 21.36 20.06
CA GLY A 438 1.95 20.33 20.56
C GLY A 438 3.43 20.71 20.43
N CYS A 439 3.80 21.49 19.41
CA CYS A 439 5.18 21.93 19.20
C CYS A 439 5.67 22.85 20.34
N TYR A 440 4.80 23.74 20.84
CA TYR A 440 5.14 24.68 21.91
C TYR A 440 4.68 24.28 23.32
N GLN A 441 3.57 23.54 23.47
CA GLN A 441 3.08 23.06 24.78
C GLN A 441 3.76 21.76 25.26
N SER A 442 4.09 20.82 24.35
CA SER A 442 4.63 19.50 24.73
C SER A 442 5.91 19.06 24.00
N GLY A 443 6.44 19.89 23.09
CA GLY A 443 7.68 19.65 22.35
C GLY A 443 7.55 18.56 21.28
N ARG A 444 6.37 18.43 20.67
CA ARG A 444 5.99 17.30 19.80
C ARG A 444 5.26 17.77 18.55
N HIS A 445 5.77 17.39 17.38
CA HIS A 445 4.97 17.39 16.16
C HIS A 445 4.13 16.11 16.14
N GLN A 446 2.82 16.23 16.30
CA GLN A 446 1.89 15.09 16.27
C GLN A 446 0.80 15.31 15.22
N VAL A 447 0.46 14.24 14.50
CA VAL A 447 -0.64 14.22 13.55
C VAL A 447 -1.74 13.35 14.10
N LEU A 448 -2.98 13.82 14.09
CA LEU A 448 -4.15 13.08 14.58
C LEU A 448 -5.09 12.77 13.42
N SER A 449 -5.72 11.59 13.47
CA SER A 449 -6.78 11.22 12.52
C SER A 449 -8.00 10.66 13.25
N LEU A 450 -9.20 11.08 12.81
CA LEU A 450 -10.48 10.49 13.17
C LEU A 450 -10.96 9.60 12.02
N GLY A 451 -11.35 8.36 12.32
CA GLY A 451 -12.02 7.48 11.37
C GLY A 451 -13.50 7.29 11.67
N ALA A 452 -14.23 6.79 10.67
CA ALA A 452 -15.60 6.29 10.84
C ALA A 452 -15.66 4.92 11.55
N ASP A 453 -14.55 4.50 12.19
CA ASP A 453 -14.49 3.48 13.24
C ASP A 453 -14.76 4.08 14.64
N ASN A 454 -15.06 5.38 14.71
CA ASN A 454 -15.30 6.18 15.92
C ASN A 454 -14.08 6.29 16.84
N THR A 455 -12.90 6.14 16.26
CA THR A 455 -11.62 6.15 16.96
C THR A 455 -10.77 7.31 16.47
N ILE A 456 -10.12 8.00 17.41
CA ILE A 456 -9.05 8.96 17.14
C ILE A 456 -7.71 8.24 17.35
N ARG A 457 -6.76 8.43 16.43
CA ARG A 457 -5.39 7.93 16.57
C ARG A 457 -4.37 9.05 16.44
N VAL A 458 -3.26 8.91 17.17
CA VAL A 458 -2.16 9.88 17.24
C VAL A 458 -0.89 9.28 16.67
N TRP A 459 -0.29 10.02 15.75
CA TRP A 459 0.85 9.61 14.94
C TRP A 459 2.02 10.58 15.14
N ASP A 460 3.24 10.05 15.06
CA ASP A 460 4.46 10.86 15.02
C ASP A 460 4.49 11.68 13.74
N GLY A 461 4.42 13.01 13.88
CA GLY A 461 4.38 13.95 12.75
C GLY A 461 5.72 14.13 12.04
N MET A 462 6.84 13.78 12.70
CA MET A 462 8.20 13.86 12.15
C MET A 462 8.65 12.55 11.48
N LEU A 463 7.97 11.43 11.76
CA LEU A 463 8.38 10.07 11.35
C LEU A 463 9.80 9.73 11.85
N GLN A 464 10.09 9.93 13.14
CA GLN A 464 11.43 9.78 13.73
C GLN A 464 12.08 8.43 13.42
N GLU A 465 11.32 7.34 13.45
CA GLU A 465 11.89 6.02 13.13
C GLU A 465 12.24 5.87 11.64
N ASP A 466 11.40 6.37 10.73
CA ASP A 466 11.67 6.38 9.30
C ASP A 466 12.91 7.24 8.99
N TRP A 467 13.01 8.41 9.61
CA TRP A 467 14.15 9.32 9.46
C TRP A 467 15.45 8.67 9.94
N LEU A 468 15.44 8.03 11.12
CA LEU A 468 16.60 7.32 11.64
C LEU A 468 16.98 6.10 10.78
N GLU A 469 15.99 5.37 10.26
CA GLU A 469 16.18 4.24 9.34
C GLU A 469 16.80 4.69 8.01
N GLU A 470 16.28 5.77 7.39
CA GLU A 470 16.84 6.41 6.20
C GLU A 470 18.27 6.94 6.45
N ARG A 471 18.50 7.62 7.58
CA ARG A 471 19.80 8.23 7.91
C ARG A 471 20.87 7.18 8.22
N MET A 472 20.52 6.09 8.88
CA MET A 472 21.42 4.94 9.07
C MET A 472 21.78 4.28 7.74
N LYS A 473 20.79 4.05 6.86
CA LYS A 473 21.03 3.47 5.53
C LYS A 473 21.94 4.38 4.68
N ALA A 474 21.85 5.70 4.82
CA ALA A 474 22.78 6.66 4.19
C ALA A 474 24.21 6.68 4.80
N LYS A 475 24.45 6.01 5.94
CA LYS A 475 25.77 5.87 6.58
C LYS A 475 26.32 4.42 6.54
N ASP A 476 25.69 3.50 5.82
CA ASP A 476 26.02 2.07 5.89
C ASP A 476 27.50 1.74 5.58
N VAL A 477 28.13 2.41 4.62
CA VAL A 477 29.57 2.34 4.31
C VAL A 477 30.49 2.62 5.52
N GLN A 478 30.02 3.32 6.54
CA GLN A 478 30.80 3.62 7.76
C GLN A 478 30.81 2.44 8.76
N TYR A 479 29.81 1.55 8.68
CA TYR A 479 29.62 0.47 9.65
C TYR A 479 29.41 -0.93 9.07
N CYS A 480 29.31 -1.07 7.75
CA CYS A 480 29.20 -2.36 7.06
C CYS A 480 30.48 -2.70 6.29
N GLN A 481 30.81 -4.00 6.25
CA GLN A 481 31.64 -4.58 5.20
C GLN A 481 30.72 -5.08 4.09
N PHE A 482 31.16 -5.01 2.84
CA PHE A 482 30.38 -5.46 1.68
C PHE A 482 31.09 -6.55 0.91
N ASP A 483 30.30 -7.46 0.36
CA ASP A 483 30.71 -8.63 -0.41
C ASP A 483 29.72 -8.85 -1.58
N THR A 484 30.12 -9.56 -2.64
CA THR A 484 29.31 -9.73 -3.85
C THR A 484 29.15 -11.20 -4.20
N LEU A 485 27.97 -11.74 -3.90
CA LEU A 485 27.61 -13.13 -4.21
C LEU A 485 27.09 -13.23 -5.64
N LYS A 486 27.57 -14.22 -6.39
CA LYS A 486 27.03 -14.59 -7.70
C LYS A 486 25.85 -15.55 -7.50
N ALA A 487 24.75 -15.30 -8.19
CA ALA A 487 23.61 -16.21 -8.25
C ALA A 487 23.26 -16.57 -9.69
N MET A 488 22.91 -17.82 -9.97
CA MET A 488 22.28 -18.21 -11.23
C MET A 488 20.90 -18.82 -10.96
N ILE A 489 19.89 -18.30 -11.65
CA ILE A 489 18.48 -18.62 -11.43
C ILE A 489 17.88 -19.11 -12.74
N MET A 490 17.34 -20.32 -12.73
CA MET A 490 16.55 -20.90 -13.80
C MET A 490 15.06 -20.81 -13.48
N THR A 491 14.23 -20.48 -14.47
CA THR A 491 12.80 -20.78 -14.47
C THR A 491 12.44 -21.65 -15.66
N TRP A 492 11.58 -22.64 -15.45
CA TRP A 492 11.09 -23.48 -16.53
C TRP A 492 9.73 -24.12 -16.21
N ASN A 493 8.71 -23.81 -17.01
CA ASN A 493 7.51 -24.61 -17.03
C ASN A 493 7.84 -25.96 -17.72
N ALA A 494 7.88 -27.03 -16.93
CA ALA A 494 8.42 -28.31 -17.31
C ALA A 494 7.43 -29.22 -18.05
N GLY A 495 6.14 -28.87 -18.14
CA GLY A 495 5.13 -29.68 -18.86
C GLY A 495 5.07 -31.14 -18.37
N ALA A 496 5.15 -31.35 -17.05
CA ALA A 496 5.27 -32.63 -16.36
C ALA A 496 6.49 -33.51 -16.73
N SER A 497 7.47 -32.97 -17.47
CA SER A 497 8.70 -33.68 -17.83
C SER A 497 9.58 -34.03 -16.63
N THR A 498 10.45 -35.04 -16.84
CA THR A 498 11.33 -35.63 -15.83
C THR A 498 12.79 -35.52 -16.28
N PRO A 499 13.80 -35.75 -15.40
CA PRO A 499 15.19 -35.87 -15.84
C PRO A 499 15.41 -36.93 -16.93
N ASN A 500 14.60 -38.00 -16.94
CA ASN A 500 14.67 -39.02 -17.98
C ASN A 500 14.14 -38.50 -19.33
N SER A 501 13.22 -37.52 -19.34
CA SER A 501 12.70 -36.93 -20.57
C SER A 501 13.78 -36.23 -21.38
N LEU A 502 14.80 -35.62 -20.73
CA LEU A 502 15.95 -35.02 -21.41
C LEU A 502 16.73 -36.03 -22.27
N ARG A 503 16.64 -37.33 -21.97
CA ARG A 503 17.36 -38.39 -22.69
C ARG A 503 16.72 -38.78 -24.04
N TYR A 504 15.61 -38.15 -24.44
CA TYR A 504 14.99 -38.38 -25.74
C TYR A 504 15.68 -37.62 -26.90
N SER A 505 16.63 -36.73 -26.61
CA SER A 505 17.48 -36.08 -27.61
C SER A 505 18.86 -35.82 -27.03
N ASP A 506 19.92 -36.13 -27.79
CA ASP A 506 21.30 -35.93 -27.33
C ASP A 506 21.55 -34.46 -26.92
N ALA A 507 21.02 -33.51 -27.68
CA ALA A 507 21.14 -32.07 -27.44
C ALA A 507 20.43 -31.61 -26.15
N ASP A 508 19.26 -32.16 -25.85
CA ASP A 508 18.53 -31.88 -24.61
C ASP A 508 19.19 -32.59 -23.41
N SER A 509 19.79 -33.76 -23.61
CA SER A 509 20.40 -34.58 -22.55
C SER A 509 21.58 -33.89 -21.86
N VAL A 510 22.36 -33.12 -22.62
CA VAL A 510 23.52 -32.36 -22.12
C VAL A 510 23.15 -30.97 -21.59
N PHE A 511 21.87 -30.58 -21.56
CA PHE A 511 21.45 -29.24 -21.16
C PHE A 511 21.94 -28.86 -19.75
N ILE A 512 21.67 -29.68 -18.74
CA ILE A 512 22.04 -29.38 -17.35
C ILE A 512 23.57 -29.43 -17.16
N GLN A 513 24.26 -30.38 -17.80
CA GLN A 513 25.73 -30.39 -17.85
C GLN A 513 26.27 -29.05 -18.38
N ASN A 514 25.82 -28.63 -19.57
CA ASN A 514 26.28 -27.39 -20.19
C ASN A 514 25.92 -26.15 -19.35
N LEU A 515 24.74 -26.12 -18.74
CA LEU A 515 24.30 -25.04 -17.85
C LEU A 515 25.21 -24.91 -16.62
N LEU A 516 25.60 -26.04 -16.02
CA LEU A 516 26.47 -26.06 -14.84
C LEU A 516 27.93 -25.77 -15.19
N GLN A 517 28.46 -26.35 -16.27
CA GLN A 517 29.83 -26.12 -16.73
C GLN A 517 30.06 -24.67 -17.19
N ASN A 518 29.05 -24.04 -17.82
CA ASN A 518 29.09 -22.62 -18.20
C ASN A 518 28.50 -21.68 -17.12
N SER A 519 28.34 -22.16 -15.88
CA SER A 519 27.76 -21.35 -14.77
C SER A 519 28.74 -20.33 -14.19
N ASP A 520 30.06 -20.52 -14.38
CA ASP A 520 31.15 -19.82 -13.68
C ASP A 520 31.20 -20.08 -12.16
N SER A 521 30.63 -21.22 -11.71
CA SER A 521 30.48 -21.62 -10.30
C SER A 521 29.94 -20.48 -9.41
N PRO A 522 28.66 -20.10 -9.58
CA PRO A 522 28.02 -19.06 -8.78
C PRO A 522 27.79 -19.56 -7.35
N ASP A 523 27.76 -18.65 -6.39
CA ASP A 523 27.69 -18.96 -4.97
C ASP A 523 26.29 -19.44 -4.53
N ILE A 524 25.26 -19.05 -5.29
CA ILE A 524 23.87 -19.51 -5.14
C ILE A 524 23.35 -20.04 -6.50
N LEU A 525 22.68 -21.20 -6.47
CA LEU A 525 22.03 -21.83 -7.62
C LEU A 525 20.55 -22.09 -7.32
N ILE A 526 19.64 -21.61 -8.17
CA ILE A 526 18.20 -21.73 -7.97
C ILE A 526 17.55 -22.33 -9.22
N PHE A 527 16.86 -23.45 -9.03
CA PHE A 527 16.07 -24.10 -10.07
C PHE A 527 14.58 -23.98 -9.73
N GLY A 528 13.92 -22.99 -10.33
CA GLY A 528 12.48 -22.80 -10.29
C GLY A 528 11.79 -23.55 -11.43
N PHE A 529 10.79 -24.35 -11.10
CA PHE A 529 9.99 -25.12 -12.05
C PHE A 529 8.50 -24.85 -11.87
N GLN A 530 7.75 -25.00 -12.96
CA GLN A 530 6.29 -24.96 -12.99
C GLN A 530 5.72 -26.18 -13.74
N GLU A 531 4.48 -26.56 -13.42
CA GLU A 531 3.76 -27.74 -13.95
C GLU A 531 4.58 -29.05 -13.96
N LEU A 532 5.46 -29.25 -12.97
CA LEU A 532 6.30 -30.45 -12.79
C LEU A 532 5.47 -31.69 -12.34
N VAL A 533 4.15 -31.52 -12.19
CA VAL A 533 3.17 -32.57 -11.95
C VAL A 533 2.10 -32.45 -13.02
N ASP A 534 1.73 -33.57 -13.64
CA ASP A 534 0.63 -33.64 -14.60
C ASP A 534 -0.71 -33.26 -13.92
N LEU A 535 -1.42 -32.32 -14.55
CA LEU A 535 -2.73 -31.81 -14.14
C LEU A 535 -3.86 -32.31 -15.05
N GLU A 536 -3.54 -33.00 -16.16
CA GLU A 536 -4.52 -33.57 -17.09
C GLU A 536 -4.99 -34.97 -16.64
N ASP A 537 -4.16 -35.77 -15.94
CA ASP A 537 -4.65 -36.95 -15.19
C ASP A 537 -5.51 -36.52 -13.98
N LYS A 538 -6.80 -36.39 -14.25
CA LYS A 538 -7.88 -36.15 -13.28
C LYS A 538 -7.88 -37.18 -12.13
N THR A 539 -7.33 -38.38 -12.34
CA THR A 539 -7.33 -39.49 -11.38
C THR A 539 -6.23 -39.35 -10.33
N ALA A 540 -4.97 -39.12 -10.72
CA ALA A 540 -3.89 -38.77 -9.79
C ALA A 540 -4.17 -37.43 -9.10
N THR A 541 -4.66 -36.45 -9.86
CA THR A 541 -5.16 -35.15 -9.39
C THR A 541 -6.14 -35.34 -8.23
N ALA A 542 -7.29 -35.98 -8.44
CA ALA A 542 -8.30 -36.18 -7.40
C ALA A 542 -7.77 -36.97 -6.18
N LYS A 543 -6.96 -38.01 -6.39
CA LYS A 543 -6.36 -38.79 -5.30
C LYS A 543 -5.40 -37.97 -4.41
N ARG A 544 -4.71 -36.98 -4.97
CA ARG A 544 -3.85 -36.06 -4.20
C ARG A 544 -4.66 -35.01 -3.43
N PHE A 545 -5.80 -34.56 -3.96
CA PHE A 545 -6.68 -33.60 -3.26
C PHE A 545 -7.54 -34.19 -2.13
N LEU A 546 -7.72 -35.52 -2.08
CA LEU A 546 -8.61 -36.20 -1.11
C LEU A 546 -7.93 -36.80 0.13
N ARG A 547 -6.61 -36.71 0.30
CA ARG A 547 -5.92 -37.25 1.49
C ARG A 547 -5.89 -36.23 2.64
N SER A 548 -6.42 -36.64 3.79
CA SER A 548 -6.54 -35.80 5.00
C SER A 548 -5.21 -35.66 5.76
N LYS A 549 -5.10 -34.61 6.60
CA LYS A 549 -3.90 -34.28 7.39
C LYS A 549 -3.62 -35.34 8.48
N LYS A 550 -2.88 -36.41 8.14
CA LYS A 550 -2.14 -37.21 9.12
C LYS A 550 -0.70 -36.68 9.27
N LYS A 551 -0.11 -36.89 10.45
CA LYS A 551 1.18 -36.32 10.87
C LYS A 551 2.36 -37.22 10.45
N GLU A 552 2.48 -37.45 9.15
CA GLU A 552 3.65 -38.07 8.48
C GLU A 552 4.69 -36.98 8.13
N SER A 553 5.94 -37.39 7.87
CA SER A 553 7.05 -36.45 7.70
C SER A 553 7.03 -35.74 6.35
N ASP A 554 7.53 -34.50 6.28
CA ASP A 554 7.44 -33.72 5.03
C ASP A 554 8.33 -34.27 3.90
N GLN A 555 9.34 -35.12 4.20
CA GLN A 555 10.09 -35.86 3.19
C GLN A 555 9.22 -36.90 2.46
N GLU A 556 8.21 -37.49 3.12
CA GLU A 556 7.35 -38.51 2.53
C GLU A 556 6.31 -37.91 1.57
N ARG A 557 5.99 -36.61 1.70
CA ARG A 557 4.97 -35.91 0.90
C ARG A 557 5.40 -35.54 -0.51
N MET A 558 6.69 -35.42 -0.78
CA MET A 558 7.21 -35.10 -2.11
C MET A 558 6.75 -36.15 -3.14
N SER A 559 6.14 -35.72 -4.25
CA SER A 559 5.89 -36.61 -5.40
C SER A 559 7.22 -37.22 -5.91
N HIS A 560 7.15 -38.37 -6.59
CA HIS A 560 8.32 -39.03 -7.19
C HIS A 560 9.11 -38.04 -8.08
N GLN A 561 8.38 -37.31 -8.93
CA GLN A 561 8.91 -36.35 -9.91
C GLN A 561 9.76 -35.24 -9.27
N TYR A 562 9.38 -34.75 -8.06
CA TYR A 562 10.19 -33.77 -7.33
C TYR A 562 11.49 -34.37 -6.76
N ARG A 563 11.46 -35.64 -6.34
CA ARG A 563 12.65 -36.37 -5.86
C ARG A 563 13.59 -36.64 -7.03
N ASP A 564 13.06 -37.08 -8.17
CA ASP A 564 13.82 -37.29 -9.41
C ASP A 564 14.60 -36.03 -9.79
N TRP A 565 13.93 -34.88 -9.91
CA TRP A 565 14.58 -33.62 -10.25
C TRP A 565 15.58 -33.15 -9.18
N ARG A 566 15.26 -33.28 -7.88
CA ARG A 566 16.20 -32.95 -6.80
C ARG A 566 17.47 -33.81 -6.86
N ASP A 567 17.32 -35.12 -6.98
CA ASP A 567 18.41 -36.09 -6.88
C ASP A 567 19.25 -36.13 -8.17
N PHE A 568 18.64 -35.83 -9.31
CA PHE A 568 19.36 -35.54 -10.56
C PHE A 568 20.17 -34.25 -10.49
N LEU A 569 19.61 -33.16 -9.94
CA LEU A 569 20.32 -31.89 -9.79
C LEU A 569 21.48 -32.00 -8.79
N ILE A 570 21.33 -32.72 -7.67
CA ILE A 570 22.42 -33.01 -6.73
C ILE A 570 23.60 -33.67 -7.49
N ARG A 571 23.34 -34.82 -8.13
CA ARG A 571 24.39 -35.56 -8.87
C ARG A 571 25.02 -34.73 -9.97
N SER A 572 24.21 -33.96 -10.70
CA SER A 572 24.71 -33.08 -11.76
C SER A 572 25.67 -32.00 -11.24
N LEU A 573 25.53 -31.54 -9.99
CA LEU A 573 26.47 -30.61 -9.38
C LEU A 573 27.79 -31.30 -9.02
N ASP A 574 27.70 -32.47 -8.38
CA ASP A 574 28.86 -33.30 -8.02
C ASP A 574 29.67 -33.74 -9.27
N ASP A 575 28.96 -34.14 -10.35
CA ASP A 575 29.54 -34.62 -11.61
C ASP A 575 30.10 -33.49 -12.49
N TYR A 576 29.49 -32.29 -12.49
CA TYR A 576 29.76 -31.25 -13.50
C TYR A 576 30.32 -29.91 -12.97
N ILE A 577 30.42 -29.69 -11.65
CA ILE A 577 31.21 -28.58 -11.06
C ILE A 577 32.29 -29.13 -10.11
N PRO A 578 33.29 -29.88 -10.63
CA PRO A 578 34.32 -30.50 -9.81
C PRO A 578 35.14 -29.45 -9.04
N GLY A 579 35.40 -29.74 -7.77
CA GLY A 579 36.19 -28.87 -6.89
C GLY A 579 35.38 -27.80 -6.12
N THR A 580 34.09 -27.61 -6.42
CA THR A 580 33.20 -26.76 -5.63
C THR A 580 32.17 -27.60 -4.87
N LEU A 581 32.18 -27.54 -3.54
CA LEU A 581 31.16 -28.21 -2.72
C LEU A 581 29.89 -27.36 -2.61
N TYR A 582 28.80 -27.85 -3.19
CA TYR A 582 27.45 -27.29 -3.03
C TYR A 582 26.64 -28.10 -2.03
N HIS A 583 25.87 -27.40 -1.19
CA HIS A 583 24.85 -27.99 -0.32
C HIS A 583 23.47 -27.61 -0.82
N LEU A 584 22.54 -28.58 -0.79
CA LEU A 584 21.12 -28.30 -0.91
C LEU A 584 20.67 -27.47 0.30
N LEU A 585 20.36 -26.20 0.08
CA LEU A 585 19.88 -25.29 1.13
C LEU A 585 18.43 -25.58 1.49
N GLN A 586 17.56 -25.64 0.47
CA GLN A 586 16.12 -25.75 0.65
C GLN A 586 15.43 -26.33 -0.60
N THR A 587 14.37 -27.10 -0.39
CA THR A 587 13.34 -27.37 -1.40
C THR A 587 11.97 -26.87 -0.92
N ILE A 588 11.16 -26.34 -1.83
CA ILE A 588 9.73 -26.06 -1.58
C ILE A 588 8.92 -26.40 -2.83
N HIS A 589 7.66 -26.81 -2.65
CA HIS A 589 6.76 -27.17 -3.72
C HIS A 589 5.31 -26.77 -3.40
N MET A 590 4.49 -26.54 -4.43
CA MET A 590 3.04 -26.35 -4.30
C MET A 590 2.32 -26.87 -5.55
N VAL A 591 1.64 -28.02 -5.42
CA VAL A 591 0.91 -28.75 -6.48
C VAL A 591 1.76 -29.16 -7.69
N GLY A 592 2.20 -28.20 -8.51
CA GLY A 592 3.11 -28.36 -9.66
C GLY A 592 4.23 -27.31 -9.73
N LEU A 593 4.25 -26.32 -8.83
CA LEU A 593 5.40 -25.43 -8.58
C LEU A 593 6.45 -26.17 -7.75
N PHE A 594 7.73 -25.98 -8.07
CA PHE A 594 8.86 -26.52 -7.31
C PHE A 594 10.06 -25.58 -7.38
N THR A 595 10.77 -25.41 -6.27
CA THR A 595 12.02 -24.65 -6.21
C THR A 595 13.06 -25.47 -5.45
N CYS A 596 14.24 -25.59 -6.04
CA CYS A 596 15.41 -26.25 -5.47
C CYS A 596 16.55 -25.23 -5.38
N ILE A 597 17.08 -24.96 -4.18
CA ILE A 597 18.16 -23.99 -3.95
C ILE A 597 19.40 -24.71 -3.44
N PHE A 598 20.53 -24.48 -4.09
CA PHE A 598 21.85 -24.92 -3.66
C PHE A 598 22.73 -23.69 -3.38
N VAL A 599 23.66 -23.83 -2.42
CA VAL A 599 24.64 -22.80 -2.07
C VAL A 599 26.00 -23.45 -1.85
N LYS A 600 27.09 -22.71 -2.07
CA LYS A 600 28.43 -23.17 -1.69
C LYS A 600 28.57 -23.31 -0.16
N ALA A 601 29.53 -24.13 0.29
CA ALA A 601 29.79 -24.37 1.70
C ALA A 601 30.11 -23.09 2.52
N ASP A 602 30.92 -22.19 1.95
CA ASP A 602 31.30 -20.91 2.57
C ASP A 602 30.11 -19.94 2.73
N VAL A 603 29.18 -19.92 1.78
CA VAL A 603 27.92 -19.17 1.90
C VAL A 603 26.94 -19.89 2.84
N ARG A 604 26.98 -21.23 2.94
CA ARG A 604 26.05 -22.00 3.79
C ARG A 604 26.13 -21.62 5.27
N ASP A 605 27.34 -21.34 5.75
CA ASP A 605 27.63 -20.96 7.14
C ASP A 605 27.27 -19.50 7.45
N ARG A 606 27.12 -18.65 6.42
CA ARG A 606 26.68 -17.26 6.52
C ARG A 606 25.16 -17.10 6.49
N ILE A 607 24.40 -18.19 6.24
CA ILE A 607 22.95 -18.15 6.08
C ILE A 607 22.22 -18.35 7.42
N THR A 608 21.37 -17.36 7.76
CA THR A 608 20.49 -17.42 8.93
C THR A 608 19.02 -17.13 8.56
N GLN A 609 18.10 -17.33 9.51
CA GLN A 609 16.66 -17.10 9.36
C GLN A 609 15.97 -17.69 8.11
N LEU A 610 16.38 -18.89 7.68
CA LEU A 610 15.76 -19.58 6.55
C LEU A 610 14.28 -19.87 6.81
N SER A 611 13.41 -19.36 5.93
CA SER A 611 11.97 -19.53 5.99
C SER A 611 11.35 -19.70 4.61
N THR A 612 10.17 -20.29 4.54
CA THR A 612 9.46 -20.58 3.27
C THR A 612 7.95 -20.43 3.41
N ALA A 613 7.27 -20.00 2.35
CA ALA A 613 5.82 -19.81 2.33
C ALA A 613 5.18 -20.22 0.99
N GLU A 614 3.87 -20.50 0.99
CA GLU A 614 3.06 -20.78 -0.21
C GLU A 614 1.83 -19.87 -0.28
N VAL A 615 1.60 -19.23 -1.43
CA VAL A 615 0.42 -18.41 -1.72
C VAL A 615 -0.42 -19.09 -2.80
N LYS A 616 -1.61 -19.58 -2.42
CA LYS A 616 -2.55 -20.23 -3.35
C LYS A 616 -3.39 -19.19 -4.09
N ARG A 617 -3.52 -19.32 -5.43
CA ARG A 617 -4.26 -18.39 -6.30
C ARG A 617 -5.27 -19.08 -7.25
N GLY A 618 -5.13 -20.39 -7.49
CA GLY A 618 -6.04 -21.17 -8.32
C GLY A 618 -7.49 -21.13 -7.84
N MET A 619 -8.43 -21.03 -8.78
CA MET A 619 -9.87 -20.85 -8.53
C MET A 619 -10.18 -19.77 -7.47
N GLY A 620 -9.58 -18.58 -7.61
CA GLY A 620 -9.82 -17.46 -6.69
C GLY A 620 -9.13 -17.57 -5.33
N GLY A 621 -8.06 -18.36 -5.23
CA GLY A 621 -7.27 -18.56 -4.01
C GLY A 621 -7.47 -19.91 -3.31
N LEU A 622 -8.50 -20.66 -3.68
CA LEU A 622 -8.86 -21.94 -3.03
C LEU A 622 -7.91 -23.10 -3.40
N HIS A 623 -7.14 -23.00 -4.49
CA HIS A 623 -6.34 -24.11 -5.04
C HIS A 623 -4.89 -23.70 -5.34
N GLY A 624 -3.94 -24.62 -5.14
CA GLY A 624 -2.50 -24.37 -5.32
C GLY A 624 -1.95 -24.61 -6.72
N ASN A 625 -2.78 -24.91 -7.73
CA ASN A 625 -2.33 -25.16 -9.12
C ASN A 625 -1.89 -23.89 -9.87
N LYS A 626 -2.10 -22.72 -9.25
CA LYS A 626 -1.58 -21.40 -9.60
C LYS A 626 -1.30 -20.64 -8.29
N GLY A 627 -0.32 -19.74 -8.31
CA GLY A 627 0.13 -18.99 -7.14
C GLY A 627 1.64 -18.80 -7.10
N GLY A 628 2.23 -18.75 -5.90
CA GLY A 628 3.67 -18.62 -5.71
C GLY A 628 4.20 -19.43 -4.52
N ILE A 629 5.48 -19.80 -4.58
CA ILE A 629 6.27 -20.37 -3.48
C ILE A 629 7.48 -19.48 -3.20
N ILE A 630 7.71 -19.18 -1.93
CA ILE A 630 8.69 -18.20 -1.44
C ILE A 630 9.73 -18.92 -0.59
N VAL A 631 11.01 -18.53 -0.74
CA VAL A 631 12.10 -18.86 0.17
C VAL A 631 12.83 -17.56 0.53
N ARG A 632 13.00 -17.29 1.83
CA ARG A 632 13.79 -16.15 2.31
C ARG A 632 14.80 -16.56 3.37
N PHE A 633 15.90 -15.84 3.44
CA PHE A 633 16.95 -16.00 4.44
C PHE A 633 17.79 -14.73 4.54
N LEU A 634 18.58 -14.58 5.61
CA LEU A 634 19.66 -13.61 5.65
C LEU A 634 20.95 -14.25 5.14
N VAL A 635 21.81 -13.50 4.45
CA VAL A 635 23.24 -13.81 4.33
C VAL A 635 24.00 -12.68 5.02
N ASP A 636 24.78 -13.01 6.05
CA ASP A 636 25.22 -12.04 7.06
C ASP A 636 24.02 -11.18 7.52
N ASP A 637 24.05 -9.87 7.29
CA ASP A 637 23.03 -8.90 7.72
C ASP A 637 22.19 -8.38 6.52
N THR A 638 22.06 -9.17 5.45
CA THR A 638 21.28 -8.82 4.24
C THR A 638 20.14 -9.81 4.03
N SER A 639 18.90 -9.32 3.93
CA SER A 639 17.75 -10.17 3.63
C SER A 639 17.59 -10.44 2.12
N LEU A 640 17.59 -11.73 1.77
CA LEU A 640 17.36 -12.24 0.42
C LEU A 640 16.00 -12.96 0.36
N CYS A 641 15.20 -12.66 -0.66
CA CYS A 641 13.89 -13.28 -0.89
C CYS A 641 13.74 -13.72 -2.35
N PHE A 642 13.59 -15.03 -2.55
CA PHE A 642 13.42 -15.67 -3.85
C PHE A 642 12.02 -16.27 -3.94
N PHE A 643 11.27 -15.94 -4.99
CA PHE A 643 9.93 -16.51 -5.18
C PHE A 643 9.65 -16.96 -6.61
N ASN A 644 9.12 -18.18 -6.72
CA ASN A 644 8.75 -18.84 -7.98
C ASN A 644 7.22 -18.79 -8.13
N CYS A 645 6.74 -18.24 -9.25
CA CYS A 645 5.32 -18.05 -9.52
C CYS A 645 4.79 -18.86 -10.70
N HIS A 646 3.51 -19.22 -10.64
CA HIS A 646 2.71 -19.61 -11.79
C HIS A 646 1.37 -18.86 -11.74
N LEU A 647 1.23 -17.78 -12.52
CA LEU A 647 0.07 -16.87 -12.47
C LEU A 647 -1.10 -17.31 -13.40
N ALA A 648 -2.28 -16.70 -13.26
CA ALA A 648 -3.46 -17.02 -14.07
C ALA A 648 -3.18 -17.07 -15.59
N ALA A 649 -3.49 -18.22 -16.21
CA ALA A 649 -3.22 -18.47 -17.63
C ALA A 649 -4.30 -17.92 -18.58
N GLY A 650 -3.92 -17.69 -19.85
CA GLY A 650 -4.84 -17.33 -20.94
C GLY A 650 -4.73 -15.88 -21.41
N GLN A 651 -5.06 -15.63 -22.68
CA GLN A 651 -4.78 -14.37 -23.38
C GLN A 651 -5.36 -13.14 -22.67
N THR A 652 -6.66 -13.14 -22.43
CA THR A 652 -7.41 -12.00 -21.85
C THR A 652 -7.25 -11.84 -20.33
N GLN A 653 -6.58 -12.78 -19.66
CA GLN A 653 -6.51 -12.86 -18.19
C GLN A 653 -5.43 -11.96 -17.56
N ALA A 654 -5.06 -10.86 -18.23
CA ALA A 654 -4.02 -9.94 -17.76
C ALA A 654 -4.37 -9.29 -16.41
N GLN A 655 -5.62 -8.87 -16.19
CA GLN A 655 -6.01 -8.32 -14.88
C GLN A 655 -5.99 -9.39 -13.78
N SER A 656 -6.31 -10.65 -14.10
CA SER A 656 -6.22 -11.77 -13.15
C SER A 656 -4.77 -12.01 -12.72
N ARG A 657 -3.81 -11.94 -13.65
CA ARG A 657 -2.37 -11.97 -13.33
C ARG A 657 -1.93 -10.78 -12.46
N ASN A 658 -2.41 -9.56 -12.75
CA ASN A 658 -2.15 -8.39 -11.92
C ASN A 658 -2.67 -8.59 -10.48
N ASN A 659 -3.90 -9.11 -10.34
CA ASN A 659 -4.50 -9.39 -9.03
C ASN A 659 -3.75 -10.51 -8.28
N ASP A 660 -3.28 -11.54 -9.00
CA ASP A 660 -2.52 -12.64 -8.41
C ASP A 660 -1.16 -12.18 -7.89
N ILE A 661 -0.38 -11.40 -8.66
CA ILE A 661 0.93 -10.95 -8.19
C ILE A 661 0.82 -9.95 -7.05
N THR A 662 -0.17 -9.05 -7.05
CA THR A 662 -0.46 -8.18 -5.89
C THR A 662 -0.77 -9.01 -4.66
N ALA A 663 -1.63 -10.03 -4.76
CA ALA A 663 -1.96 -10.90 -3.64
C ALA A 663 -0.82 -11.84 -3.18
N ILE A 664 0.22 -12.05 -4.00
CA ILE A 664 1.44 -12.76 -3.61
C ILE A 664 2.40 -11.80 -2.88
N LEU A 665 2.58 -10.58 -3.37
CA LEU A 665 3.46 -9.57 -2.78
C LEU A 665 2.91 -8.99 -1.47
N GLU A 666 1.58 -8.88 -1.34
CA GLU A 666 0.91 -8.35 -0.14
C GLU A 666 0.54 -9.44 0.90
N ALA A 667 1.02 -10.68 0.72
CA ALA A 667 0.80 -11.77 1.67
C ALA A 667 1.80 -11.74 2.85
N ASN A 668 1.31 -11.40 4.04
CA ASN A 668 2.01 -11.64 5.30
C ASN A 668 1.90 -13.13 5.65
N LEU A 669 3.01 -13.87 5.52
CA LEU A 669 3.05 -15.34 5.68
C LEU A 669 4.34 -15.87 6.31
N MET A 670 5.40 -15.07 6.36
CA MET A 670 6.69 -15.47 6.89
C MET A 670 6.80 -15.00 8.36
N PRO A 671 7.60 -15.67 9.21
CA PRO A 671 7.74 -15.24 10.61
C PRO A 671 8.33 -13.82 10.67
N PRO A 672 7.69 -12.88 11.40
CA PRO A 672 8.24 -11.55 11.61
C PRO A 672 9.43 -11.60 12.57
N GLU A 673 10.46 -10.84 12.26
CA GLU A 673 11.49 -10.44 13.23
C GLU A 673 10.87 -9.55 14.32
N ARG A 674 11.39 -9.64 15.54
CA ARG A 674 10.88 -8.95 16.73
C ARG A 674 11.89 -8.03 17.39
N ASP A 675 13.18 -8.13 17.08
CA ASP A 675 14.16 -7.13 17.50
C ASP A 675 14.17 -5.96 16.50
N PRO A 676 13.75 -4.73 16.90
CA PRO A 676 13.74 -3.58 15.99
C PRO A 676 15.12 -3.24 15.42
N ASN A 677 16.21 -3.60 16.10
CA ASN A 677 17.57 -3.39 15.58
C ASN A 677 17.83 -4.27 14.37
N ILE A 678 17.40 -5.53 14.41
CA ILE A 678 17.51 -6.48 13.29
C ILE A 678 16.56 -6.07 12.16
N CYS A 679 15.36 -5.57 12.48
CA CYS A 679 14.45 -4.99 11.47
C CYS A 679 15.10 -3.82 10.72
N ILE A 680 15.64 -2.82 11.43
CA ILE A 680 16.31 -1.65 10.84
C ILE A 680 17.54 -2.04 10.01
N ASP A 681 18.35 -2.98 10.52
CA ASP A 681 19.61 -3.36 9.88
C ASP A 681 19.38 -4.31 8.69
N SER A 682 18.53 -5.32 8.80
CA SER A 682 18.42 -6.41 7.80
C SER A 682 17.25 -6.27 6.83
N PHE A 683 16.28 -5.38 7.05
CA PHE A 683 15.05 -5.28 6.25
C PHE A 683 14.78 -3.86 5.71
N ALA A 684 13.82 -3.75 4.79
CA ALA A 684 13.52 -2.58 3.96
C ALA A 684 12.07 -2.11 4.13
N GLY A 685 11.80 -0.83 3.84
CA GLY A 685 10.46 -0.23 3.97
C GLY A 685 9.90 -0.31 5.39
N GLY A 686 10.77 -0.33 6.40
CA GLY A 686 10.41 -0.54 7.80
C GLY A 686 9.74 -1.87 8.15
N GLY A 687 9.74 -2.86 7.24
CA GLY A 687 9.13 -4.17 7.44
C GLY A 687 9.89 -5.07 8.42
N ASP A 688 9.27 -6.19 8.78
CA ASP A 688 9.76 -7.18 9.75
C ASP A 688 10.16 -8.52 9.10
N GLY A 689 10.13 -8.61 7.77
CA GLY A 689 10.46 -9.83 7.04
C GLY A 689 9.31 -10.85 6.98
N SER A 690 8.08 -10.44 7.30
CA SER A 690 6.88 -11.27 7.15
C SER A 690 6.27 -11.22 5.74
N MET A 691 6.55 -10.16 4.97
CA MET A 691 6.13 -9.95 3.58
C MET A 691 7.31 -9.99 2.61
N ILE A 692 7.03 -10.21 1.32
CA ILE A 692 8.07 -10.31 0.27
C ILE A 692 8.85 -8.98 0.12
N LEU A 693 8.14 -7.85 0.17
CA LEU A 693 8.73 -6.53 -0.12
C LEU A 693 9.53 -5.92 1.04
N ASP A 694 9.48 -6.53 2.23
CA ASP A 694 10.30 -6.18 3.39
C ASP A 694 11.78 -6.53 3.20
N HIS A 695 12.10 -7.36 2.21
CA HIS A 695 13.46 -7.87 2.03
C HIS A 695 14.28 -6.93 1.14
N GLU A 696 15.57 -6.82 1.43
CA GLU A 696 16.48 -5.90 0.74
C GLU A 696 16.76 -6.35 -0.70
N LEU A 697 16.98 -7.64 -0.92
CA LEU A 697 17.26 -8.23 -2.23
C LEU A 697 16.15 -9.22 -2.60
N VAL A 698 15.28 -8.84 -3.54
CA VAL A 698 14.10 -9.63 -3.95
C VAL A 698 14.24 -10.07 -5.41
N ILE A 699 14.08 -11.36 -5.69
CA ILE A 699 14.03 -11.89 -7.08
C ILE A 699 12.82 -12.79 -7.32
N LEU A 700 12.00 -12.38 -8.28
CA LEU A 700 10.91 -13.12 -8.87
C LEU A 700 11.42 -13.98 -10.03
N ASN A 701 11.04 -15.25 -10.05
CA ASN A 701 11.10 -16.12 -11.22
C ASN A 701 9.73 -16.77 -11.47
N GLY A 702 9.47 -17.24 -12.68
CA GLY A 702 8.31 -18.12 -12.91
C GLY A 702 7.64 -18.01 -14.28
N ASP A 703 6.60 -18.83 -14.45
CA ASP A 703 5.61 -18.68 -15.51
C ASP A 703 4.61 -17.59 -15.09
N LEU A 704 4.93 -16.35 -15.43
CA LEU A 704 4.06 -15.21 -15.16
C LEU A 704 2.89 -15.13 -16.14
N ASN A 705 2.86 -15.99 -17.17
CA ASN A 705 1.76 -16.22 -18.12
C ASN A 705 1.27 -14.98 -18.90
N TYR A 706 1.99 -13.85 -18.86
CA TYR A 706 1.71 -12.64 -19.64
C TYR A 706 1.94 -12.88 -21.13
N ARG A 707 1.11 -12.28 -21.98
CA ARG A 707 1.03 -12.56 -23.42
C ARG A 707 1.32 -11.31 -24.26
N ILE A 708 1.50 -11.51 -25.56
CA ILE A 708 1.62 -10.44 -26.55
C ILE A 708 0.19 -10.07 -27.02
N ASP A 709 -0.19 -8.81 -26.94
CA ASP A 709 -1.53 -8.32 -27.33
C ASP A 709 -1.60 -7.72 -28.74
N THR A 710 -2.84 -7.53 -29.24
CA THR A 710 -3.17 -6.76 -30.46
C THR A 710 -2.59 -7.27 -31.80
N MET A 711 -2.17 -8.53 -31.90
CA MET A 711 -1.72 -9.14 -33.16
C MET A 711 -2.33 -10.54 -33.38
N SER A 712 -2.47 -10.95 -34.64
CA SER A 712 -2.79 -12.35 -34.96
C SER A 712 -1.58 -13.24 -34.70
N ARG A 713 -1.82 -14.52 -34.34
CA ARG A 713 -0.76 -15.52 -34.12
C ARG A 713 0.28 -15.49 -35.24
N ASP A 714 -0.17 -15.47 -36.49
CA ASP A 714 0.73 -15.61 -37.63
C ASP A 714 1.54 -14.32 -37.87
N THR A 715 1.01 -13.15 -37.49
CA THR A 715 1.80 -11.90 -37.42
C THR A 715 2.91 -12.01 -36.37
N VAL A 716 2.62 -12.61 -35.20
CA VAL A 716 3.63 -12.84 -34.14
C VAL A 716 4.69 -13.83 -34.62
N VAL A 717 4.28 -14.97 -35.19
CA VAL A 717 5.22 -15.98 -35.74
C VAL A 717 6.08 -15.40 -36.88
N MET A 718 5.51 -14.58 -37.76
CA MET A 718 6.29 -13.87 -38.79
C MET A 718 7.28 -12.87 -38.19
N ALA A 719 6.87 -12.07 -37.21
CA ALA A 719 7.75 -11.10 -36.56
C ALA A 719 8.91 -11.78 -35.81
N VAL A 720 8.67 -12.93 -35.15
CA VAL A 720 9.73 -13.76 -34.55
C VAL A 720 10.69 -14.29 -35.63
N LYS A 721 10.18 -14.85 -36.73
CA LYS A 721 11.00 -15.33 -37.86
C LYS A 721 11.82 -14.22 -38.54
N GLN A 722 11.39 -12.96 -38.42
CA GLN A 722 12.09 -11.77 -38.89
C GLN A 722 13.03 -11.14 -37.85
N GLY A 723 13.17 -11.73 -36.65
CA GLY A 723 13.96 -11.15 -35.55
C GLY A 723 13.39 -9.85 -34.95
N ASN A 724 12.17 -9.45 -35.33
CA ASN A 724 11.57 -8.17 -34.94
C ASN A 724 10.90 -8.27 -33.56
N LEU A 725 11.70 -8.62 -32.56
CA LEU A 725 11.25 -8.84 -31.18
C LEU A 725 10.81 -7.53 -30.51
N ALA A 726 11.47 -6.40 -30.80
CA ALA A 726 11.13 -5.09 -30.24
C ALA A 726 9.65 -4.71 -30.48
N LYS A 727 9.16 -4.90 -31.72
CA LYS A 727 7.75 -4.66 -32.11
C LYS A 727 6.75 -5.52 -31.33
N LEU A 728 7.18 -6.69 -30.86
CA LEU A 728 6.37 -7.61 -30.07
C LEU A 728 6.43 -7.29 -28.57
N LEU A 729 7.61 -6.96 -28.04
CA LEU A 729 7.82 -6.51 -26.66
C LEU A 729 7.05 -5.21 -26.38
N ASP A 730 6.87 -4.35 -27.38
CA ASP A 730 6.03 -3.15 -27.28
C ASP A 730 4.54 -3.46 -27.02
N ARG A 731 4.13 -4.73 -27.20
CA ARG A 731 2.78 -5.27 -26.92
C ARG A 731 2.78 -6.41 -25.89
N ASP A 732 3.92 -6.68 -25.23
CA ASP A 732 3.98 -7.60 -24.09
C ASP A 732 3.16 -7.04 -22.92
N GLN A 733 2.20 -7.80 -22.42
CA GLN A 733 1.27 -7.34 -21.38
C GLN A 733 1.97 -6.93 -20.08
N LEU A 734 3.11 -7.54 -19.73
CA LEU A 734 3.85 -7.19 -18.51
C LEU A 734 4.56 -5.84 -18.70
N LEU A 735 5.29 -5.64 -19.80
CA LEU A 735 5.93 -4.36 -20.13
C LEU A 735 4.92 -3.24 -20.38
N VAL A 736 3.76 -3.54 -20.99
CA VAL A 736 2.66 -2.57 -21.15
C VAL A 736 2.03 -2.23 -19.79
N ALA A 737 1.87 -3.18 -18.87
CA ALA A 737 1.40 -2.90 -17.51
C ALA A 737 2.41 -2.03 -16.73
N ARG A 738 3.69 -2.41 -16.70
CA ARG A 738 4.76 -1.62 -16.03
C ARG A 738 4.80 -0.18 -16.53
N ARG A 739 4.66 0.04 -17.85
CA ARG A 739 4.57 1.39 -18.44
C ARG A 739 3.27 2.14 -18.10
N ARG A 740 2.09 1.52 -18.28
CA ARG A 740 0.78 2.21 -18.32
C ARG A 740 -0.09 2.11 -17.07
N LYS A 741 0.23 1.24 -16.11
CA LYS A 741 -0.51 1.07 -14.85
C LYS A 741 0.41 1.42 -13.68
N PRO A 742 0.34 2.64 -13.12
CA PRO A 742 1.29 3.04 -12.08
C PRO A 742 1.03 2.38 -10.71
N ASP A 743 -0.19 1.89 -10.49
CA ASP A 743 -0.61 1.05 -9.35
C ASP A 743 -0.03 -0.39 -9.40
N PHE A 744 0.52 -0.80 -10.54
CA PHE A 744 0.93 -2.17 -10.77
C PHE A 744 2.24 -2.51 -10.04
N LYS A 745 2.17 -3.39 -9.03
CA LYS A 745 3.28 -3.67 -8.10
C LYS A 745 4.62 -4.09 -8.74
N LEU A 746 4.62 -4.75 -9.92
CA LEU A 746 5.87 -5.08 -10.65
C LEU A 746 6.46 -3.91 -11.47
N ARG A 747 5.89 -2.69 -11.38
CA ARG A 747 6.51 -1.46 -11.91
C ARG A 747 7.83 -1.15 -11.20
N PHE A 748 7.89 -1.43 -9.89
CA PHE A 748 9.05 -1.21 -9.02
C PHE A 748 10.04 -2.40 -9.00
N PHE A 749 9.91 -3.30 -9.97
CA PHE A 749 10.87 -4.36 -10.25
C PHE A 749 11.58 -4.07 -11.57
N GLU A 750 12.87 -4.36 -11.62
CA GLU A 750 13.72 -4.35 -12.80
C GLU A 750 13.64 -5.69 -13.56
N GLU A 751 14.02 -5.66 -14.83
CA GLU A 751 14.02 -6.81 -15.75
C GLU A 751 15.05 -6.52 -16.84
N MET A 752 16.05 -7.38 -17.03
CA MET A 752 17.06 -7.20 -18.08
C MET A 752 16.40 -7.25 -19.48
N PRO A 753 16.85 -6.45 -20.47
CA PRO A 753 16.23 -6.43 -21.79
C PRO A 753 16.14 -7.81 -22.46
N ILE A 754 14.93 -8.20 -22.88
CA ILE A 754 14.68 -9.49 -23.53
C ILE A 754 15.23 -9.47 -24.96
N THR A 755 16.29 -10.22 -25.20
CA THR A 755 16.96 -10.39 -26.51
C THR A 755 16.60 -11.70 -27.22
N PHE A 756 15.87 -12.60 -26.55
CA PHE A 756 15.54 -13.94 -27.00
C PHE A 756 14.08 -14.08 -27.46
N ALA A 757 13.83 -14.99 -28.41
CA ALA A 757 12.49 -15.21 -28.97
C ALA A 757 11.50 -15.85 -27.96
N PRO A 758 10.17 -15.65 -28.11
CA PRO A 758 9.14 -16.12 -27.18
C PRO A 758 9.29 -17.58 -26.74
N THR A 759 9.11 -17.83 -25.44
CA THR A 759 9.38 -19.10 -24.75
C THR A 759 8.22 -20.09 -24.81
N TYR A 760 7.01 -19.60 -25.04
CA TYR A 760 5.75 -20.34 -25.17
C TYR A 760 5.12 -20.03 -26.54
N LYS A 761 4.29 -20.88 -27.18
CA LYS A 761 4.01 -22.30 -26.91
C LYS A 761 4.57 -23.14 -28.06
N TYR A 762 5.34 -24.17 -27.75
CA TYR A 762 5.92 -25.08 -28.74
C TYR A 762 5.15 -26.39 -28.87
N ASP A 763 5.26 -27.04 -30.02
CA ASP A 763 4.91 -28.46 -30.16
C ASP A 763 6.07 -29.30 -29.59
N VAL A 764 5.79 -30.09 -28.54
CA VAL A 764 6.79 -30.83 -27.76
C VAL A 764 7.67 -31.71 -28.66
N GLY A 765 8.98 -31.73 -28.40
CA GLY A 765 9.99 -32.39 -29.24
C GLY A 765 10.45 -31.57 -30.45
N THR A 766 9.88 -30.38 -30.70
CA THR A 766 10.17 -29.58 -31.89
C THR A 766 10.42 -28.09 -31.59
N ASP A 767 10.92 -27.36 -32.58
CA ASP A 767 11.02 -25.89 -32.57
C ASP A 767 9.85 -25.19 -33.29
N ASN A 768 8.76 -25.92 -33.57
CA ASN A 768 7.53 -25.34 -34.12
C ASN A 768 6.65 -24.72 -33.02
N TYR A 769 6.05 -23.57 -33.31
CA TYR A 769 5.02 -22.96 -32.45
C TYR A 769 3.66 -23.63 -32.66
N ASP A 770 2.97 -23.91 -31.54
CA ASP A 770 1.69 -24.63 -31.37
C ASP A 770 0.87 -24.80 -32.66
N SER A 771 0.89 -26.01 -33.22
CA SER A 771 0.11 -26.43 -34.39
C SER A 771 -1.23 -27.08 -34.03
N SER A 772 -1.53 -27.29 -32.74
CA SER A 772 -2.80 -27.86 -32.29
C SER A 772 -4.01 -26.98 -32.68
N GLU A 773 -5.22 -27.54 -32.62
CA GLU A 773 -6.47 -26.81 -32.88
C GLU A 773 -6.61 -25.50 -32.09
N LYS A 774 -6.00 -25.43 -30.91
CA LYS A 774 -6.04 -24.26 -30.01
C LYS A 774 -5.17 -23.09 -30.50
N LYS A 775 -4.26 -23.33 -31.45
CA LYS A 775 -3.37 -22.37 -32.14
C LYS A 775 -2.99 -21.17 -31.26
N ARG A 776 -2.33 -21.43 -30.12
CA ARG A 776 -1.89 -20.37 -29.22
C ARG A 776 -0.90 -19.45 -29.93
N SER A 777 -1.03 -18.14 -29.67
CA SER A 777 -0.01 -17.17 -30.06
C SER A 777 1.24 -17.35 -29.20
N PRO A 778 2.44 -17.18 -29.76
CA PRO A 778 3.66 -17.14 -28.97
C PRO A 778 3.63 -16.03 -27.90
N ALA A 779 4.35 -16.23 -26.80
CA ALA A 779 4.48 -15.28 -25.69
C ALA A 779 5.76 -15.49 -24.86
N TRP A 780 6.19 -14.43 -24.15
CA TRP A 780 7.20 -14.50 -23.10
C TRP A 780 6.51 -14.73 -21.75
N CYS A 781 6.11 -15.97 -21.51
CA CYS A 781 5.46 -16.40 -20.26
C CYS A 781 6.47 -16.48 -19.11
N ASP A 782 7.67 -16.98 -19.39
CA ASP A 782 8.71 -17.35 -18.43
C ASP A 782 9.67 -16.17 -18.18
N ARG A 783 9.70 -15.62 -16.97
CA ARG A 783 10.34 -14.32 -16.67
C ARG A 783 11.21 -14.35 -15.42
N LEU A 784 12.17 -13.42 -15.37
CA LEU A 784 13.00 -13.11 -14.20
C LEU A 784 12.94 -11.60 -13.95
N LEU A 785 12.58 -11.19 -12.73
CA LEU A 785 12.51 -9.78 -12.33
C LEU A 785 13.09 -9.59 -10.93
N PHE A 786 13.67 -8.43 -10.64
CA PHE A 786 14.37 -8.19 -9.36
C PHE A 786 14.09 -6.80 -8.77
N ARG A 787 14.30 -6.63 -7.46
CA ARG A 787 14.27 -5.35 -6.74
C ARG A 787 15.38 -5.39 -5.68
N GLY A 788 16.24 -4.36 -5.65
CA GLY A 788 17.30 -4.29 -4.66
C GLY A 788 18.12 -3.00 -4.65
N ASN A 789 17.55 -1.88 -5.12
CA ASN A 789 18.12 -0.52 -5.00
C ASN A 789 19.62 -0.44 -5.36
N GLY A 790 20.00 -0.95 -6.53
CA GLY A 790 21.39 -0.95 -7.02
C GLY A 790 22.30 -2.04 -6.45
N ARG A 791 21.89 -2.78 -5.40
CA ARG A 791 22.62 -3.95 -4.86
C ARG A 791 22.34 -5.28 -5.58
N ILE A 792 21.58 -5.25 -6.68
CA ILE A 792 21.43 -6.38 -7.60
C ILE A 792 21.87 -5.92 -9.00
N ARG A 793 22.80 -6.66 -9.61
CA ARG A 793 23.19 -6.47 -11.01
C ARG A 793 22.91 -7.75 -11.79
N GLN A 794 21.90 -7.76 -12.66
CA GLN A 794 21.71 -8.87 -13.60
C GLN A 794 22.73 -8.76 -14.74
N VAL A 795 23.58 -9.79 -14.89
CA VAL A 795 24.68 -9.82 -15.87
C VAL A 795 24.39 -10.70 -17.09
N ASP A 796 23.35 -11.54 -17.03
CA ASP A 796 22.93 -12.43 -18.12
C ASP A 796 21.41 -12.65 -18.07
N TYR A 797 20.79 -12.81 -19.25
CA TYR A 797 19.39 -13.20 -19.38
C TYR A 797 19.14 -13.89 -20.73
N ARG A 798 18.91 -15.21 -20.71
CA ARG A 798 18.78 -16.03 -21.93
C ARG A 798 17.73 -17.12 -21.81
N ARG A 799 17.21 -17.57 -22.96
CA ARG A 799 16.49 -18.86 -23.07
C ARG A 799 17.44 -19.99 -23.47
N HIS A 800 17.00 -21.22 -23.29
CA HIS A 800 17.70 -22.44 -23.73
C HIS A 800 16.83 -23.28 -24.66
N GLU A 801 17.44 -23.89 -25.68
CA GLU A 801 16.72 -24.64 -26.73
C GLU A 801 16.45 -26.09 -26.34
N VAL A 802 15.70 -26.30 -25.25
CA VAL A 802 15.26 -27.62 -24.76
C VAL A 802 13.82 -27.88 -25.19
N ARG A 803 13.54 -29.08 -25.73
CA ARG A 803 12.32 -29.44 -26.45
C ARG A 803 11.36 -30.35 -25.69
N VAL A 804 11.74 -30.89 -24.53
CA VAL A 804 10.90 -31.81 -23.74
C VAL A 804 9.64 -31.17 -23.10
N SER A 805 9.44 -29.86 -23.26
CA SER A 805 8.29 -29.09 -22.80
C SER A 805 7.78 -28.17 -23.92
N ASP A 806 6.53 -27.73 -23.83
CA ASP A 806 5.97 -26.68 -24.69
C ASP A 806 6.44 -25.25 -24.30
N HIS A 807 7.19 -25.15 -23.19
CA HIS A 807 7.97 -23.98 -22.79
C HIS A 807 9.48 -24.23 -22.90
N ARG A 808 10.23 -23.19 -23.28
CA ARG A 808 11.71 -23.16 -23.25
C ARG A 808 12.22 -22.69 -21.86
N PRO A 809 13.23 -23.34 -21.25
CA PRO A 809 13.85 -22.85 -20.02
C PRO A 809 14.45 -21.46 -20.21
N VAL A 810 14.44 -20.66 -19.14
CA VAL A 810 15.05 -19.32 -19.09
C VAL A 810 15.99 -19.24 -17.88
N THR A 811 17.17 -18.64 -18.06
CA THR A 811 18.12 -18.39 -16.97
C THR A 811 18.59 -16.95 -16.93
N GLY A 812 18.97 -16.49 -15.75
CA GLY A 812 19.73 -15.26 -15.56
C GLY A 812 20.84 -15.46 -14.54
N LYS A 813 21.96 -14.76 -14.74
CA LYS A 813 23.03 -14.62 -13.75
C LYS A 813 22.92 -13.24 -13.10
N PHE A 814 23.15 -13.19 -11.80
CA PHE A 814 23.03 -12.00 -10.96
C PHE A 814 24.26 -11.88 -10.07
N GLU A 815 24.63 -10.65 -9.76
CA GLU A 815 25.53 -10.30 -8.66
C GLU A 815 24.69 -9.61 -7.58
N LEU A 816 24.89 -10.03 -6.33
CA LEU A 816 24.11 -9.64 -5.16
C LEU A 816 25.06 -9.04 -4.13
N THR A 817 25.00 -7.73 -3.92
CA THR A 817 25.82 -7.02 -2.94
C THR A 817 25.22 -7.21 -1.54
N VAL A 818 25.87 -8.05 -0.74
CA VAL A 818 25.51 -8.30 0.66
C VAL A 818 26.41 -7.49 1.59
N LYS A 819 25.87 -7.15 2.76
CA LYS A 819 26.51 -6.38 3.83
C LYS A 819 26.63 -7.20 5.11
N LYS A 820 27.67 -6.89 5.89
CA LYS A 820 27.93 -7.44 7.23
C LYS A 820 28.21 -6.29 8.20
N THR A 821 27.40 -6.17 9.23
CA THR A 821 27.42 -5.06 10.19
C THR A 821 28.58 -5.22 11.19
N ILE A 822 29.31 -4.13 11.44
CA ILE A 822 30.34 -4.01 12.49
C ILE A 822 29.68 -3.35 13.71
N PRO A 823 29.33 -4.08 14.79
CA PRO A 823 28.44 -3.55 15.84
C PRO A 823 28.96 -2.28 16.53
N LYS A 824 30.29 -2.18 16.72
CA LYS A 824 30.92 -0.99 17.32
C LYS A 824 30.76 0.27 16.45
N ASN A 825 30.90 0.14 15.14
CA ASN A 825 30.74 1.26 14.21
C ASN A 825 29.26 1.61 14.06
N ARG A 826 28.38 0.59 14.00
CA ARG A 826 26.92 0.76 13.92
C ARG A 826 26.37 1.52 15.14
N ALA A 827 26.86 1.19 16.33
CA ALA A 827 26.52 1.93 17.55
C ALA A 827 27.00 3.41 17.52
N LYS A 828 28.19 3.69 16.97
CA LYS A 828 28.68 5.07 16.78
C LYS A 828 27.81 5.84 15.79
N ALA A 829 27.56 5.28 14.61
CA ALA A 829 26.71 5.89 13.59
C ALA A 829 25.28 6.13 14.11
N TRP A 830 24.72 5.19 14.89
CA TRP A 830 23.42 5.34 15.53
C TRP A 830 23.35 6.53 16.50
N MET A 831 24.34 6.68 17.39
CA MET A 831 24.39 7.83 18.32
C MET A 831 24.50 9.17 17.58
N GLU A 832 25.27 9.23 16.48
CA GLU A 832 25.31 10.43 15.63
C GLU A 832 23.95 10.70 14.98
N CYS A 833 23.30 9.69 14.39
CA CYS A 833 21.97 9.84 13.79
C CYS A 833 20.92 10.27 14.83
N GLN A 834 21.02 9.82 16.08
CA GLN A 834 20.14 10.28 17.16
C GLN A 834 20.38 11.77 17.48
N GLN A 835 21.63 12.21 17.59
CA GLN A 835 21.93 13.63 17.82
C GLN A 835 21.44 14.50 16.65
N GLU A 836 21.76 14.11 15.41
CA GLU A 836 21.33 14.83 14.20
C GLU A 836 19.80 14.91 14.08
N PHE A 837 19.05 13.92 14.59
CA PHE A 837 17.59 14.01 14.64
C PHE A 837 17.10 15.02 15.69
N GLU A 838 17.64 14.99 16.91
CA GLU A 838 17.21 15.94 17.95
C GLU A 838 17.59 17.39 17.58
N ASP A 839 18.73 17.59 16.90
CA ASP A 839 19.14 18.89 16.32
C ASP A 839 18.11 19.40 15.30
N VAL A 840 17.62 18.53 14.40
CA VAL A 840 16.57 18.85 13.42
C VAL A 840 15.23 19.13 14.10
N LYS A 841 14.86 18.31 15.10
CA LYS A 841 13.62 18.49 15.87
C LYS A 841 13.60 19.81 16.62
N ASP A 842 14.69 20.19 17.28
CA ASP A 842 14.75 21.45 18.01
C ASP A 842 14.74 22.66 17.06
N GLN A 843 15.29 22.51 15.85
CA GLN A 843 15.19 23.51 14.78
C GLN A 843 13.76 23.65 14.20
N ASP A 844 13.03 22.56 13.96
CA ASP A 844 11.64 22.60 13.50
C ASP A 844 10.71 23.17 14.59
N ILE A 845 10.90 22.78 15.86
CA ILE A 845 10.18 23.34 17.02
C ILE A 845 10.47 24.85 17.19
N TYR A 846 11.66 25.33 16.82
CA TYR A 846 11.99 26.76 16.82
C TYR A 846 11.31 27.53 15.68
N LEU A 847 10.95 26.87 14.57
CA LEU A 847 10.32 27.51 13.40
C LEU A 847 8.77 27.56 13.45
N GLU A 848 8.13 26.72 14.28
CA GLU A 848 6.68 26.78 14.59
C GLU A 848 6.38 27.57 15.89
N LYS A 849 7.34 28.33 16.43
CA LYS A 849 7.24 29.18 17.64
C LYS A 849 7.31 30.67 17.31
#